data_AF-A0A1F9UPP0-F1
#
_entry.id   AF-A0A1F9UPP0-F1
#
_cell.length_a   1.000
_cell.length_b   1.000
_cell.length_c   1.000
_cell.angle_alpha   90.00
_cell.angle_beta   90.00
_cell.angle_gamma   90.00
#
_symmetry.space_group_name_H-M   'P 1'
#
loop_
_entity.id
_entity.type
_entity.pdbx_description
1 polymer ?
#
loop_
_entity_poly.entity_id
_entity_poly.type
_entity_poly.pdbx_seq_one_letter_code
_entity_poly.pdbx_strand_id
1 'polypeptide(L)'
;MPELFVTRESRNGIRKGALNAHVGLIKGKGSEWYWGKFKKGALIAVKSGTMTMFVSKVETAKTVKIASLQRKDFVGLFTPQRLAGKTVYQLRRMLVQELKDRQARRPGAPTPVSTQSEIRLVSFLSSVKSRALPENNEESAYPAAPRAEVRLPEALAGLNYALPKVVFLDMSLFANGAPYPLIEDMSKLMKAGVYFVLLSDKQNGAVGSVDELLTRRLTVKQRDQISRYKMLILSDDGNSLSGHSGSFAKPLPSRRFTPQELEIMNFVVSTRVKFRSVDASSTRLEVVFEKGVDGAAAKAALFDGMHGMRLDPAAWQWSATERAGRAVVTARPQSLVSALPHLFEVMREHEGLFVNNSDVMVISRDQRLIGALPGAVTPAEHLSSEGESFVDESLAALVGPYRVNQPGDLAASASKIQSFLQGRAGGGFDGGNVYMMTGHVMHSAFNWAVWVYRNTGKLPTAEETVATGRRIWEKEANGSAKNLLGRPGESLAGFYETVEQRLRAMHRIAADVLKVYPIAVGTELPNMVVAERWKKGGVADHRDIFRLIFDFVVARETKDGRLEVAVIDFKTGQVPTLQNLEKDTQVQLYDLLVRRMWKTLRLPYGATGEAREVADFKLNFLYTAGAYQPQLNDWSRLKFDKFLKNVMNRIRKQSAPPEKA
;
A
#
# COMPACT_ATOMS: atom_id res chain seq x y z
N MET A 1 19.09 -0.17 12.74
CA MET A 1 19.28 1.08 13.50
C MET A 1 18.11 1.24 14.47
N PRO A 2 18.31 1.49 15.77
CA PRO A 2 17.23 1.76 16.73
C PRO A 2 16.41 3.00 16.34
N GLU A 3 15.12 2.99 16.66
CA GLU A 3 14.18 4.07 16.32
C GLU A 3 13.66 4.76 17.58
N LEU A 4 13.66 6.08 17.59
CA LEU A 4 13.13 6.89 18.68
C LEU A 4 11.91 7.67 18.20
N PHE A 5 10.72 7.26 18.66
CA PHE A 5 9.47 7.94 18.33
C PHE A 5 9.26 9.18 19.19
N VAL A 6 9.02 10.32 18.54
CA VAL A 6 8.77 11.60 19.20
C VAL A 6 7.38 12.13 18.87
N THR A 7 6.73 12.72 19.88
CA THR A 7 5.39 13.29 19.71
C THR A 7 5.42 14.51 18.79
N ARG A 8 4.27 14.80 18.15
CA ARG A 8 4.12 15.98 17.28
C ARG A 8 4.41 17.29 18.03
N GLU A 9 4.07 17.35 19.33
CA GLU A 9 4.38 18.47 20.23
C GLU A 9 5.88 18.63 20.49
N SER A 10 6.60 17.53 20.71
CA SER A 10 8.06 17.54 20.96
C SER A 10 8.87 17.91 19.71
N ARG A 11 8.27 17.78 18.51
CA ARG A 11 8.90 18.03 17.20
C ARG A 11 9.55 19.41 17.12
N ASN A 12 8.89 20.45 17.62
CA ASN A 12 9.37 21.82 17.55
C ASN A 12 10.56 22.08 18.48
N GLY A 13 10.52 21.54 19.70
CA GLY A 13 11.63 21.62 20.65
C GLY A 13 12.87 20.89 20.15
N ILE A 14 12.68 19.71 19.56
CA ILE A 14 13.75 18.93 18.94
C ILE A 14 14.34 19.69 17.74
N ARG A 15 13.52 20.26 16.84
CA ARG A 15 14.01 21.04 15.68
C ARG A 15 14.87 22.24 16.08
N LYS A 16 14.56 22.85 17.23
CA LYS A 16 15.32 23.97 17.81
C LYS A 16 16.54 23.51 18.65
N GLY A 17 16.80 22.21 18.74
CA GLY A 17 17.91 21.64 19.49
C GLY A 17 17.73 21.65 21.01
N ALA A 18 16.53 22.02 21.52
CA ALA A 18 16.26 22.20 22.94
C ALA A 18 15.99 20.88 23.70
N LEU A 19 15.66 19.81 22.98
CA LEU A 19 15.43 18.48 23.53
C LEU A 19 16.36 17.47 22.85
N ASN A 20 17.31 16.94 23.60
CA ASN A 20 18.32 15.99 23.11
C ASN A 20 18.55 14.80 24.07
N ALA A 21 17.62 14.58 25.00
CA ALA A 21 17.61 13.39 25.84
C ALA A 21 16.20 12.76 25.87
N HIS A 22 16.15 11.46 26.08
CA HIS A 22 14.91 10.69 26.22
C HIS A 22 15.00 9.74 27.40
N VAL A 23 13.83 9.46 27.99
CA VAL A 23 13.70 8.62 29.17
C VAL A 23 12.60 7.59 28.96
N GLY A 24 12.92 6.32 29.25
CA GLY A 24 11.99 5.20 29.20
C GLY A 24 12.04 4.37 30.46
N LEU A 25 10.88 3.89 30.94
CA LEU A 25 10.83 3.02 32.12
C LEU A 25 11.28 1.59 31.77
N ILE A 26 12.02 0.96 32.68
CA ILE A 26 12.32 -0.46 32.65
C ILE A 26 11.24 -1.20 33.44
N LYS A 27 10.44 -2.01 32.75
CA LYS A 27 9.26 -2.76 33.22
C LYS A 27 9.37 -4.25 32.88
N GLY A 28 10.55 -4.84 33.11
CA GLY A 28 10.86 -6.24 32.82
C GLY A 28 11.62 -6.46 31.49
N LYS A 29 11.86 -7.74 31.17
CA LYS A 29 12.82 -8.19 30.14
C LYS A 29 12.60 -7.58 28.75
N GLY A 30 11.35 -7.41 28.31
CA GLY A 30 11.04 -6.84 27.00
C GLY A 30 11.43 -5.35 26.86
N SER A 31 11.15 -4.56 27.89
CA SER A 31 11.55 -3.14 27.92
C SER A 31 13.06 -2.96 28.07
N GLU A 32 13.70 -3.82 28.86
CA GLU A 32 15.15 -3.86 29.05
C GLU A 32 15.84 -4.18 27.73
N TRP A 33 15.35 -5.19 27.00
CA TRP A 33 15.84 -5.52 25.67
C TRP A 33 15.70 -4.37 24.67
N TYR A 34 14.53 -3.71 24.63
CA TYR A 34 14.30 -2.57 23.74
C TYR A 34 15.28 -1.41 24.04
N TRP A 35 15.34 -0.98 25.30
CA TRP A 35 16.18 0.13 25.73
C TRP A 35 17.68 -0.20 25.70
N GLY A 36 18.03 -1.48 25.80
CA GLY A 36 19.39 -2.00 25.67
C GLY A 36 20.00 -1.81 24.28
N LYS A 37 19.18 -1.54 23.25
CA LYS A 37 19.64 -1.21 21.89
C LYS A 37 20.28 0.18 21.78
N PHE A 38 19.94 1.10 22.69
CA PHE A 38 20.47 2.45 22.73
C PHE A 38 21.76 2.48 23.56
N LYS A 39 22.88 2.12 22.93
CA LYS A 39 24.23 2.15 23.53
C LYS A 39 24.99 3.39 23.04
N LYS A 40 25.96 3.88 23.82
CA LYS A 40 26.84 4.98 23.42
C LYS A 40 27.45 4.69 22.04
N GLY A 41 27.39 5.67 21.16
CA GLY A 41 27.89 5.58 19.78
C GLY A 41 26.88 5.01 18.77
N ALA A 42 25.76 4.42 19.21
CA ALA A 42 24.74 3.91 18.30
C ALA A 42 24.10 5.06 17.50
N LEU A 43 23.97 4.89 16.19
CA LEU A 43 23.12 5.74 15.36
C LEU A 43 21.66 5.45 15.67
N ILE A 44 20.81 6.47 15.66
CA ILE A 44 19.37 6.36 15.94
C ILE A 44 18.57 7.15 14.90
N ALA A 45 17.47 6.58 14.43
CA ALA A 45 16.49 7.34 13.64
C ALA A 45 15.52 8.04 14.59
N VAL A 46 15.46 9.37 14.55
CA VAL A 46 14.45 10.14 15.29
C VAL A 46 13.21 10.26 14.41
N LYS A 47 12.11 9.62 14.80
CA LYS A 47 10.87 9.53 13.99
C LYS A 47 9.72 10.35 14.56
N SER A 48 8.93 10.98 13.69
CA SER A 48 7.64 11.57 14.04
C SER A 48 6.56 11.01 13.12
N GLY A 49 5.66 10.20 13.68
CA GLY A 49 4.80 9.33 12.87
C GLY A 49 5.64 8.26 12.16
N THR A 50 5.36 8.04 10.87
CA THR A 50 6.11 7.09 10.01
C THR A 50 7.38 7.67 9.40
N MET A 51 7.62 8.97 9.56
CA MET A 51 8.74 9.67 8.92
C MET A 51 9.93 9.84 9.86
N THR A 52 11.13 9.58 9.35
CA THR A 52 12.38 9.97 10.00
C THR A 52 12.58 11.48 9.84
N MET A 53 12.86 12.15 10.97
CA MET A 53 13.16 13.57 10.97
C MET A 53 14.63 13.83 10.67
N PHE A 54 15.50 13.04 11.30
CA PHE A 54 16.96 13.03 11.13
C PHE A 54 17.54 11.80 11.85
N VAL A 55 18.73 11.40 11.45
CA VAL A 55 19.58 10.45 12.17
C VAL A 55 20.35 11.19 13.25
N SER A 56 20.44 10.64 14.46
CA SER A 56 21.28 11.17 15.52
C SER A 56 22.23 10.08 16.02
N LYS A 57 23.14 10.43 16.93
CA LYS A 57 24.06 9.49 17.58
C LYS A 57 23.87 9.55 19.07
N VAL A 58 23.79 8.39 19.73
CA VAL A 58 23.71 8.30 21.19
C VAL A 58 25.04 8.75 21.79
N GLU A 59 25.02 9.83 22.56
CA GLU A 59 26.19 10.35 23.26
C GLU A 59 26.40 9.65 24.59
N THR A 60 25.31 9.42 25.32
CA THR A 60 25.33 8.69 26.59
C THR A 60 24.07 7.84 26.74
N ALA A 61 24.20 6.69 27.39
CA ALA A 61 23.06 5.87 27.76
C ALA A 61 23.35 5.17 29.08
N LYS A 62 22.47 5.34 30.07
CA LYS A 62 22.60 4.71 31.38
C LYS A 62 21.24 4.26 31.92
N THR A 63 21.25 3.16 32.66
CA THR A 63 20.08 2.69 33.41
C THR A 63 20.26 3.10 34.88
N VAL A 64 19.32 3.86 35.42
CA VAL A 64 19.42 4.43 36.77
C VAL A 64 18.04 4.53 37.42
N LYS A 65 17.99 4.55 38.76
CA LYS A 65 16.77 4.91 39.49
C LYS A 65 16.49 6.40 39.37
N ILE A 66 15.21 6.78 39.30
CA ILE A 66 14.80 8.20 39.26
C ILE A 66 15.33 8.97 40.49
N ALA A 67 15.38 8.33 41.66
CA ALA A 67 15.92 8.87 42.90
C ALA A 67 17.42 9.20 42.83
N SER A 68 18.16 8.63 41.88
CA SER A 68 19.60 8.86 41.72
C SER A 68 19.92 9.94 40.68
N LEU A 69 18.92 10.48 39.98
CA LEU A 69 19.12 11.51 38.96
C LEU A 69 19.62 12.82 39.55
N GLN A 70 20.66 13.38 38.96
CA GLN A 70 21.21 14.70 39.32
C GLN A 70 20.66 15.78 38.38
N ARG A 71 20.82 17.05 38.73
CA ARG A 71 20.33 18.19 37.92
C ARG A 71 20.77 18.10 36.45
N LYS A 72 22.03 17.71 36.21
CA LYS A 72 22.60 17.53 34.87
C LYS A 72 21.88 16.49 34.02
N ASP A 73 21.26 15.49 34.64
CA ASP A 73 20.56 14.40 33.92
C ASP A 73 19.22 14.85 33.34
N PHE A 74 18.69 15.99 33.80
CA PHE A 74 17.46 16.60 33.28
C PHE A 74 17.70 17.56 32.12
N VAL A 75 18.97 17.92 31.87
CA VAL A 75 19.36 18.75 30.73
C VAL A 75 19.06 17.97 29.44
N GLY A 76 18.29 18.57 28.54
CA GLY A 76 17.86 17.93 27.30
C GLY A 76 16.60 17.07 27.40
N LEU A 77 16.19 16.67 28.62
CA LEU A 77 14.86 16.07 28.87
C LEU A 77 13.80 17.17 29.02
N PHE A 78 14.15 18.26 29.71
CA PHE A 78 13.31 19.43 29.91
C PHE A 78 13.94 20.66 29.27
N THR A 79 13.10 21.57 28.79
CA THR A 79 13.56 22.86 28.25
C THR A 79 14.20 23.71 29.36
N PRO A 80 15.09 24.65 29.03
CA PRO A 80 15.71 25.54 30.02
C PRO A 80 14.70 26.25 30.92
N GLN A 81 13.55 26.67 30.37
CA GLN A 81 12.47 27.31 31.13
C GLN A 81 11.86 26.37 32.17
N ARG A 82 11.75 25.06 31.87
CA ARG A 82 11.22 24.06 32.82
C ARG A 82 12.24 23.67 33.87
N LEU A 83 13.54 23.87 33.63
CA LEU A 83 14.62 23.62 34.60
C LEU A 83 14.85 24.82 35.53
N ALA A 84 14.61 26.04 35.05
CA ALA A 84 14.85 27.29 35.79
C ALA A 84 14.08 27.31 37.11
N GLY A 85 14.77 27.70 38.20
CA GLY A 85 14.18 27.85 39.53
C GLY A 85 13.71 26.57 40.24
N LYS A 86 13.86 25.38 39.65
CA LYS A 86 13.38 24.12 40.26
C LYS A 86 14.48 23.36 40.98
N THR A 87 14.18 22.74 42.12
CA THR A 87 15.11 21.84 42.82
C THR A 87 15.17 20.46 42.15
N VAL A 88 16.21 19.67 42.42
CA VAL A 88 16.32 18.29 41.88
C VAL A 88 15.13 17.43 42.31
N TYR A 89 14.65 17.61 43.54
CA TYR A 89 13.45 16.92 44.04
C TYR A 89 12.20 17.25 43.20
N GLN A 90 11.98 18.53 42.88
CA GLN A 90 10.88 18.97 42.02
C GLN A 90 10.99 18.40 40.60
N LEU A 91 12.20 18.37 40.03
CA LEU A 91 12.44 17.80 38.70
C LEU A 91 12.18 16.28 38.66
N ARG A 92 12.57 15.54 39.71
CA ARG A 92 12.25 14.11 39.84
C ARG A 92 10.73 13.88 39.93
N ARG A 93 10.01 14.68 40.74
CA ARG A 93 8.54 14.59 40.82
C ARG A 93 7.87 14.89 39.48
N MET A 94 8.34 15.90 38.76
CA MET A 94 7.85 16.21 37.41
C MET A 94 8.07 15.05 36.45
N LEU A 95 9.24 14.43 36.46
CA LEU A 95 9.53 13.27 35.62
C LEU A 95 8.63 12.07 35.97
N VAL A 96 8.41 11.79 37.26
CA VAL A 96 7.47 10.75 37.70
C VAL A 96 6.07 11.02 37.15
N GLN A 97 5.59 12.27 37.22
CA GLN A 97 4.27 12.63 36.72
C GLN A 97 4.18 12.44 35.20
N GLU A 98 5.15 12.90 34.41
CA GLU A 98 5.14 12.70 32.96
C GLU A 98 5.15 11.21 32.57
N LEU A 99 5.88 10.38 33.31
CA LEU A 99 5.91 8.94 33.06
C LEU A 99 4.58 8.26 33.42
N LYS A 100 3.89 8.73 34.47
CA LYS A 100 2.53 8.30 34.79
C LYS A 100 1.54 8.69 33.69
N ASP A 101 1.59 9.94 33.23
CA ASP A 101 0.70 10.44 32.19
C ASP A 101 0.90 9.69 30.85
N ARG A 102 2.16 9.37 30.50
CA ARG A 102 2.48 8.55 29.32
C ARG A 102 1.97 7.12 29.45
N GLN A 103 1.94 6.57 30.65
CA GLN A 103 1.47 5.21 30.90
C GLN A 103 -0.05 5.12 30.91
N ALA A 104 -0.76 6.11 31.46
CA ALA A 104 -2.22 6.17 31.44
C ALA A 104 -2.81 6.15 30.01
N ARG A 105 -2.03 6.57 29.02
CA ARG A 105 -2.40 6.56 27.60
C ARG A 105 -2.22 5.20 26.90
N ARG A 106 -1.74 4.14 27.57
CA ARG A 106 -1.50 2.81 26.97
C ARG A 106 -2.35 1.73 27.67
N PRO A 107 -3.12 0.91 26.93
CA PRO A 107 -3.91 -0.17 27.53
C PRO A 107 -3.02 -1.29 28.08
N GLY A 108 -3.22 -1.64 29.36
CA GLY A 108 -2.47 -2.66 30.10
C GLY A 108 -2.37 -2.36 31.60
N ALA A 109 -1.94 -3.34 32.41
CA ALA A 109 -1.80 -3.16 33.86
C ALA A 109 -0.79 -2.04 34.20
N PRO A 110 -1.16 -1.03 35.00
CA PRO A 110 -0.26 0.07 35.33
C PRO A 110 0.83 -0.40 36.30
N THR A 111 2.07 -0.62 35.81
CA THR A 111 3.27 -0.60 36.66
C THR A 111 3.29 0.70 37.49
N PRO A 112 3.39 0.64 38.82
CA PRO A 112 3.54 1.83 39.65
C PRO A 112 4.80 2.61 39.27
N VAL A 113 4.67 3.89 38.93
CA VAL A 113 5.81 4.77 38.69
C VAL A 113 6.09 5.59 39.94
N SER A 114 7.29 5.45 40.49
CA SER A 114 7.77 6.18 41.66
C SER A 114 9.22 6.63 41.46
N THR A 115 9.77 7.35 42.42
CA THR A 115 11.20 7.71 42.41
C THR A 115 12.12 6.47 42.48
N GLN A 116 11.61 5.32 42.92
CA GLN A 116 12.39 4.07 42.97
C GLN A 116 12.38 3.29 41.66
N SER A 117 11.56 3.69 40.69
CA SER A 117 11.52 3.01 39.40
C SER A 117 12.82 3.22 38.61
N GLU A 118 13.26 2.15 37.94
CA GLU A 118 14.41 2.20 37.03
C GLU A 118 14.01 2.73 35.66
N ILE A 119 14.84 3.62 35.15
CA ILE A 119 14.70 4.22 33.84
C ILE A 119 15.97 4.02 33.02
N ARG A 120 15.80 3.92 31.70
CA ARG A 120 16.87 4.19 30.74
C ARG A 120 16.86 5.67 30.41
N LEU A 121 17.97 6.35 30.70
CA LEU A 121 18.24 7.70 30.21
C LEU A 121 19.18 7.62 29.01
N VAL A 122 18.77 8.20 27.88
CA VAL A 122 19.53 8.22 26.64
C VAL A 122 19.69 9.67 26.19
N SER A 123 20.92 10.17 26.12
CA SER A 123 21.23 11.47 25.50
C SER A 123 21.81 11.24 24.10
N PHE A 124 21.45 12.12 23.17
CA PHE A 124 21.82 12.02 21.77
C PHE A 124 22.26 13.39 21.24
N LEU A 125 22.99 13.38 20.12
CA LEU A 125 23.41 14.62 19.45
C LEU A 125 22.18 15.49 19.18
N SER A 126 22.28 16.78 19.50
CA SER A 126 21.19 17.73 19.21
C SER A 126 20.87 17.74 17.71
N SER A 127 19.64 18.09 17.33
CA SER A 127 19.25 18.13 15.92
C SER A 127 20.14 19.06 15.07
N VAL A 128 20.61 20.17 15.66
CA VAL A 128 21.52 21.13 15.01
C VAL A 128 22.85 20.45 14.65
N LYS A 129 23.47 19.74 15.60
CA LYS A 129 24.71 19.00 15.36
C LYS A 129 24.51 17.76 14.49
N SER A 130 23.35 17.13 14.63
CA SER A 130 23.00 15.94 13.85
C SER A 130 22.92 16.25 12.36
N ARG A 131 22.51 17.46 11.95
CA ARG A 131 22.48 17.86 10.53
C ARG A 131 23.83 17.78 9.81
N ALA A 132 24.94 17.88 10.55
CA ALA A 132 26.28 17.75 9.99
C ALA A 132 26.74 16.28 9.87
N LEU A 133 25.93 15.33 10.35
CA LEU A 133 26.20 13.91 10.16
C LEU A 133 26.02 13.55 8.68
N PRO A 134 26.92 12.73 8.09
CA PRO A 134 26.80 12.28 6.70
C PRO A 134 25.43 11.68 6.37
N GLU A 135 24.82 10.99 7.33
CA GLU A 135 23.50 10.34 7.20
C GLU A 135 22.33 11.34 7.07
N ASN A 136 22.56 12.64 7.31
CA ASN A 136 21.56 13.71 7.20
C ASN A 136 21.88 14.74 6.10
N ASN A 137 23.00 14.61 5.40
CA ASN A 137 23.29 15.48 4.28
C ASN A 137 22.15 15.37 3.24
N GLU A 138 21.83 16.48 2.58
CA GLU A 138 20.89 16.44 1.46
C GLU A 138 21.46 15.51 0.40
N GLU A 139 20.88 14.31 0.32
CA GLU A 139 21.18 13.38 -0.77
C GLU A 139 20.94 14.13 -2.07
N SER A 140 22.02 14.33 -2.84
CA SER A 140 21.96 14.74 -4.23
C SER A 140 20.88 13.91 -4.89
N ALA A 141 19.95 14.55 -5.60
CA ALA A 141 18.95 13.84 -6.41
C ALA A 141 19.68 12.71 -7.13
N TYR A 142 19.21 11.48 -6.89
CA TYR A 142 19.91 10.26 -7.33
C TYR A 142 20.36 10.48 -8.78
N PRO A 143 21.66 10.44 -9.09
CA PRO A 143 22.09 10.58 -10.47
C PRO A 143 21.32 9.53 -11.26
N ALA A 144 20.67 9.94 -12.35
CA ALA A 144 19.92 9.02 -13.20
C ALA A 144 20.89 7.94 -13.68
N ALA A 145 20.97 6.83 -12.94
CA ALA A 145 21.81 5.72 -13.32
C ALA A 145 21.22 5.20 -14.64
N PRO A 146 22.01 5.14 -15.73
CA PRO A 146 21.54 4.56 -16.97
C PRO A 146 21.05 3.14 -16.65
N ARG A 147 19.78 2.86 -16.92
CA ARG A 147 19.23 1.51 -16.78
C ARG A 147 19.34 0.82 -18.12
N ALA A 148 19.72 -0.46 -18.11
CA ALA A 148 19.78 -1.27 -19.31
C ALA A 148 18.44 -1.22 -20.04
N GLU A 149 18.47 -1.06 -21.36
CA GLU A 149 17.27 -1.16 -22.19
C GLU A 149 16.73 -2.60 -22.09
N VAL A 150 15.43 -2.72 -21.88
CA VAL A 150 14.75 -4.02 -21.78
C VAL A 150 13.97 -4.24 -23.05
N ARG A 151 14.31 -5.30 -23.80
CA ARG A 151 13.51 -5.76 -24.94
C ARG A 151 12.46 -6.71 -24.42
N LEU A 152 11.19 -6.32 -24.54
CA LEU A 152 10.07 -7.08 -24.03
C LEU A 152 9.53 -8.04 -25.10
N PRO A 153 9.17 -9.28 -24.74
CA PRO A 153 8.38 -10.16 -25.59
C PRO A 153 7.04 -9.53 -25.97
N GLU A 154 6.49 -9.89 -27.13
CA GLU A 154 5.22 -9.37 -27.64
C GLU A 154 4.06 -9.57 -26.65
N ALA A 155 4.03 -10.69 -25.94
CA ALA A 155 3.01 -10.99 -24.93
C ALA A 155 2.99 -9.99 -23.76
N LEU A 156 4.13 -9.36 -23.45
CA LEU A 156 4.27 -8.34 -22.41
C LEU A 156 4.32 -6.92 -22.97
N ALA A 157 4.42 -6.76 -24.29
CA ALA A 157 4.42 -5.47 -24.94
C ALA A 157 3.04 -4.81 -24.84
N GLY A 158 3.01 -3.50 -24.57
CA GLY A 158 1.77 -2.73 -24.49
C GLY A 158 1.02 -2.86 -23.14
N LEU A 159 1.52 -3.65 -22.18
CA LEU A 159 0.97 -3.74 -20.83
C LEU A 159 0.89 -2.38 -20.11
N ASN A 160 1.77 -1.45 -20.46
CA ASN A 160 1.75 -0.07 -19.96
C ASN A 160 0.46 0.69 -20.31
N TYR A 161 -0.28 0.25 -21.32
CA TYR A 161 -1.58 0.80 -21.72
C TYR A 161 -2.78 0.03 -21.16
N ALA A 162 -2.53 -1.07 -20.44
CA ALA A 162 -3.55 -1.87 -19.78
C ALA A 162 -3.01 -2.47 -18.46
N LEU A 163 -2.73 -1.60 -17.49
CA LEU A 163 -2.05 -2.00 -16.26
C LEU A 163 -2.92 -2.97 -15.44
N PRO A 164 -2.32 -4.00 -14.79
CA PRO A 164 -3.04 -4.81 -13.82
C PRO A 164 -3.48 -3.95 -12.64
N LYS A 165 -4.59 -4.32 -12.00
CA LYS A 165 -5.01 -3.69 -10.74
C LYS A 165 -4.05 -4.05 -9.61
N VAL A 166 -3.57 -5.30 -9.62
CA VAL A 166 -2.74 -5.84 -8.53
C VAL A 166 -1.50 -6.54 -9.09
N VAL A 167 -0.35 -6.28 -8.47
CA VAL A 167 0.88 -7.03 -8.69
C VAL A 167 1.20 -7.83 -7.43
N PHE A 168 1.24 -9.15 -7.59
CA PHE A 168 1.76 -10.06 -6.59
C PHE A 168 3.26 -10.22 -6.83
N LEU A 169 4.07 -9.75 -5.88
CA LEU A 169 5.52 -9.75 -5.98
C LEU A 169 6.11 -10.72 -4.96
N ASP A 170 6.75 -11.78 -5.45
CA ASP A 170 7.46 -12.73 -4.64
C ASP A 170 8.77 -12.13 -4.13
N MET A 171 8.84 -11.93 -2.81
CA MET A 171 9.99 -11.30 -2.18
C MET A 171 11.21 -12.22 -2.10
N SER A 172 11.06 -13.53 -2.33
CA SER A 172 12.19 -14.46 -2.40
C SER A 172 13.13 -14.18 -3.58
N LEU A 173 12.64 -13.47 -4.61
CA LEU A 173 13.43 -13.03 -5.76
C LEU A 173 14.50 -11.98 -5.39
N PHE A 174 14.40 -11.36 -4.22
CA PHE A 174 15.37 -10.39 -3.70
C PHE A 174 16.26 -11.00 -2.62
N ALA A 175 17.25 -11.83 -3.01
CA ALA A 175 18.19 -12.43 -2.06
C ALA A 175 18.91 -11.39 -1.15
N ASN A 176 19.00 -10.17 -1.64
CA ASN A 176 19.91 -9.14 -1.18
C ASN A 176 19.23 -7.81 -0.81
N GLY A 177 17.90 -7.76 -0.93
CA GLY A 177 17.07 -6.57 -0.74
C GLY A 177 16.76 -5.83 -2.05
N ALA A 178 15.56 -5.27 -2.13
CA ALA A 178 15.05 -4.62 -3.33
C ALA A 178 15.89 -3.38 -3.70
N PRO A 179 16.45 -3.32 -4.92
CA PRO A 179 17.12 -2.15 -5.44
C PRO A 179 16.20 -0.93 -5.49
N TYR A 180 16.72 0.25 -5.13
CA TYR A 180 15.95 1.50 -5.17
C TYR A 180 15.28 1.79 -6.52
N PRO A 181 15.91 1.56 -7.70
CA PRO A 181 15.24 1.77 -8.98
C PRO A 181 13.95 0.96 -9.16
N LEU A 182 13.90 -0.28 -8.65
CA LEU A 182 12.69 -1.10 -8.70
C LEU A 182 11.62 -0.58 -7.76
N ILE A 183 12.02 -0.08 -6.58
CA ILE A 183 11.08 0.56 -5.66
C ILE A 183 10.51 1.85 -6.23
N GLU A 184 11.31 2.57 -7.03
CA GLU A 184 10.82 3.74 -7.77
C GLU A 184 9.79 3.35 -8.84
N ASP A 185 10.03 2.29 -9.59
CA ASP A 185 9.06 1.74 -10.55
C ASP A 185 7.76 1.32 -9.87
N MET A 186 7.86 0.59 -8.75
CA MET A 186 6.70 0.29 -7.91
C MET A 186 5.98 1.57 -7.48
N SER A 187 6.71 2.62 -7.09
CA SER A 187 6.11 3.91 -6.75
C SER A 187 5.38 4.57 -7.92
N LYS A 188 5.94 4.52 -9.12
CA LYS A 188 5.32 5.08 -10.33
C LYS A 188 3.99 4.37 -10.62
N LEU A 189 3.98 3.05 -10.52
CA LEU A 189 2.81 2.19 -10.72
C LEU A 189 1.75 2.38 -9.63
N MET A 190 2.16 2.43 -8.36
CA MET A 190 1.24 2.71 -7.24
C MET A 190 0.58 4.08 -7.38
N LYS A 191 1.33 5.10 -7.83
CA LYS A 191 0.75 6.42 -8.10
C LYS A 191 -0.19 6.43 -9.33
N ALA A 192 -0.11 5.42 -10.19
CA ALA A 192 -1.02 5.21 -11.31
C ALA A 192 -2.25 4.35 -10.94
N GLY A 193 -2.32 3.84 -9.70
CA GLY A 193 -3.46 3.06 -9.20
C GLY A 193 -3.20 1.54 -9.07
N VAL A 194 -1.98 1.06 -9.32
CA VAL A 194 -1.62 -0.36 -9.17
C VAL A 194 -1.33 -0.70 -7.70
N TYR A 195 -1.97 -1.73 -7.17
CA TYR A 195 -1.73 -2.23 -5.82
C TYR A 195 -0.63 -3.28 -5.81
N PHE A 196 0.25 -3.25 -4.80
CA PHE A 196 1.28 -4.28 -4.61
C PHE A 196 0.95 -5.13 -3.40
N VAL A 197 0.98 -6.46 -3.60
CA VAL A 197 1.00 -7.45 -2.53
C VAL A 197 2.34 -8.16 -2.55
N LEU A 198 3.09 -8.02 -1.46
CA LEU A 198 4.41 -8.59 -1.27
C LEU A 198 4.26 -9.95 -0.60
N LEU A 199 4.69 -11.01 -1.27
CA LEU A 199 4.55 -12.40 -0.83
C LEU A 199 5.86 -12.88 -0.20
N SER A 200 5.80 -13.53 0.96
CA SER A 200 6.98 -14.11 1.61
C SER A 200 6.64 -15.30 2.50
N ASP A 201 7.53 -16.30 2.49
CA ASP A 201 7.52 -17.42 3.42
C ASP A 201 8.07 -17.03 4.82
N LYS A 202 8.74 -15.88 4.93
CA LYS A 202 9.38 -15.40 6.16
C LYS A 202 8.40 -14.65 7.05
N GLN A 203 8.58 -14.81 8.36
CA GLN A 203 7.86 -14.04 9.37
C GLN A 203 8.33 -12.58 9.43
N ASN A 204 7.42 -11.68 9.81
CA ASN A 204 7.75 -10.28 10.04
C ASN A 204 8.85 -10.14 11.11
N GLY A 205 9.88 -9.35 10.80
CA GLY A 205 11.02 -9.11 11.69
C GLY A 205 12.08 -10.22 11.71
N ALA A 206 11.89 -11.31 10.98
CA ALA A 206 12.93 -12.31 10.74
C ALA A 206 13.97 -11.82 9.72
N VAL A 207 15.13 -12.48 9.68
CA VAL A 207 16.14 -12.23 8.64
C VAL A 207 15.56 -12.61 7.27
N GLY A 208 15.67 -11.71 6.30
CA GLY A 208 15.06 -11.86 4.97
C GLY A 208 13.54 -11.59 4.95
N SER A 209 12.99 -11.00 6.01
CA SER A 209 11.60 -10.55 6.01
C SER A 209 11.37 -9.42 4.99
N VAL A 210 10.11 -9.24 4.57
CA VAL A 210 9.74 -8.22 3.58
C VAL A 210 10.22 -6.82 3.98
N ASP A 211 10.01 -6.41 5.23
CA ASP A 211 10.45 -5.10 5.71
C ASP A 211 11.98 -4.93 5.66
N GLU A 212 12.74 -5.99 5.96
CA GLU A 212 14.19 -5.97 5.80
C GLU A 212 14.55 -5.84 4.32
N LEU A 213 13.99 -6.68 3.46
CA LEU A 213 14.31 -6.69 2.03
C LEU A 213 13.98 -5.35 1.35
N LEU A 214 12.88 -4.71 1.73
CA LEU A 214 12.51 -3.38 1.22
C LEU A 214 13.45 -2.27 1.69
N THR A 215 14.19 -2.45 2.80
CA THR A 215 14.94 -1.35 3.44
C THR A 215 16.45 -1.56 3.50
N ARG A 216 16.95 -2.79 3.36
CA ARG A 216 18.34 -3.20 3.63
C ARG A 216 19.39 -2.40 2.87
N ARG A 217 19.11 -2.01 1.62
CA ARG A 217 20.04 -1.27 0.73
C ARG A 217 19.71 0.19 0.54
N LEU A 218 18.76 0.69 1.32
CA LEU A 218 18.25 2.03 1.15
C LEU A 218 18.82 3.01 2.16
N THR A 219 19.02 4.23 1.68
CA THR A 219 19.30 5.37 2.55
C THR A 219 18.09 5.71 3.40
N VAL A 220 18.27 6.53 4.43
CA VAL A 220 17.17 6.93 5.32
C VAL A 220 16.09 7.71 4.58
N LYS A 221 16.48 8.61 3.67
CA LYS A 221 15.54 9.40 2.87
C LYS A 221 14.74 8.50 1.91
N GLN A 222 15.38 7.51 1.30
CA GLN A 222 14.69 6.52 0.45
C GLN A 222 13.70 5.68 1.25
N ARG A 223 14.07 5.22 2.46
CA ARG A 223 13.16 4.51 3.37
C ARG A 223 11.95 5.36 3.76
N ASP A 224 12.15 6.65 4.02
CA ASP A 224 11.05 7.59 4.33
C ASP A 224 10.11 7.87 3.14
N GLN A 225 10.60 7.73 1.91
CA GLN A 225 9.73 7.80 0.73
C GLN A 225 8.85 6.55 0.65
N ILE A 226 9.41 5.39 0.99
CA ILE A 226 8.72 4.09 0.91
C ILE A 226 7.72 3.90 2.04
N SER A 227 8.01 4.43 3.22
CA SER A 227 7.12 4.37 4.38
C SER A 227 5.80 5.15 4.20
N ARG A 228 5.57 5.74 3.04
CA ARG A 228 4.31 6.39 2.64
C ARG A 228 3.46 5.52 1.70
N TYR A 229 4.02 4.44 1.16
CA TYR A 229 3.34 3.62 0.17
C TYR A 229 2.54 2.50 0.83
N LYS A 230 1.24 2.50 0.51
CA LYS A 230 0.28 1.50 0.95
C LYS A 230 0.50 0.18 0.19
N MET A 231 1.39 -0.66 0.70
CA MET A 231 1.61 -2.03 0.20
C MET A 231 1.01 -3.04 1.16
N LEU A 232 0.45 -4.11 0.62
CA LEU A 232 0.01 -5.27 1.39
C LEU A 232 1.15 -6.28 1.48
N ILE A 233 1.26 -6.96 2.62
CA ILE A 233 2.29 -7.96 2.89
C ILE A 233 1.59 -9.23 3.34
N LEU A 234 1.70 -10.29 2.53
CA LEU A 234 1.31 -11.64 2.90
C LEU A 234 2.58 -12.42 3.24
N SER A 235 2.80 -12.58 4.54
CA SER A 235 4.02 -13.11 5.17
C SER A 235 3.75 -14.40 5.93
N ASP A 236 4.81 -15.01 6.44
CA ASP A 236 4.76 -16.29 7.16
C ASP A 236 4.05 -17.40 6.37
N ASP A 237 4.35 -17.48 5.08
CA ASP A 237 3.76 -18.43 4.15
C ASP A 237 2.22 -18.36 4.11
N GLY A 238 1.65 -17.13 4.04
CA GLY A 238 0.20 -16.93 4.01
C GLY A 238 -0.46 -16.71 5.37
N ASN A 239 0.24 -16.96 6.48
CA ASN A 239 -0.35 -16.96 7.82
C ASN A 239 -0.33 -15.59 8.51
N SER A 240 0.17 -14.55 7.84
CA SER A 240 0.20 -13.18 8.37
C SER A 240 -0.01 -12.14 7.27
N LEU A 241 -1.16 -11.45 7.31
CA LEU A 241 -1.49 -10.36 6.40
C LEU A 241 -1.36 -9.01 7.10
N SER A 242 -0.54 -8.11 6.55
CA SER A 242 -0.27 -6.80 7.14
C SER A 242 -0.11 -5.73 6.08
N GLY A 243 -0.12 -4.45 6.48
CA GLY A 243 0.16 -3.33 5.59
C GLY A 243 1.49 -2.68 5.96
N HIS A 244 2.32 -2.32 4.97
CA HIS A 244 3.65 -1.73 5.21
C HIS A 244 3.58 -0.31 5.79
N SER A 245 2.59 0.51 5.40
CA SER A 245 2.44 1.90 5.88
C SER A 245 1.01 2.29 6.27
N GLY A 246 0.36 1.48 7.11
CA GLY A 246 -0.96 1.84 7.64
C GLY A 246 -2.11 1.69 6.64
N SER A 247 -1.99 0.82 5.63
CA SER A 247 -3.17 0.29 4.92
C SER A 247 -4.16 -0.31 5.94
N PHE A 248 -3.62 -0.90 7.02
CA PHE A 248 -4.41 -1.32 8.17
C PHE A 248 -3.90 -0.69 9.47
N ALA A 249 -4.81 -0.38 10.38
CA ALA A 249 -4.48 0.04 11.74
C ALA A 249 -3.84 -1.08 12.58
N LYS A 250 -4.04 -2.35 12.16
CA LYS A 250 -3.49 -3.58 12.76
C LYS A 250 -3.31 -4.63 11.65
N PRO A 251 -2.39 -5.62 11.77
CA PRO A 251 -2.37 -6.78 10.88
C PRO A 251 -3.77 -7.39 10.78
N LEU A 252 -4.24 -7.67 9.57
CA LEU A 252 -5.52 -8.29 9.37
C LEU A 252 -5.44 -9.78 9.69
N PRO A 253 -6.55 -10.38 10.17
CA PRO A 253 -6.56 -11.78 10.51
C PRO A 253 -6.25 -12.63 9.27
N SER A 254 -5.21 -13.43 9.37
CA SER A 254 -5.05 -14.64 8.55
C SER A 254 -5.41 -15.85 9.42
N ARG A 255 -5.64 -17.02 8.80
CA ARG A 255 -5.98 -18.24 9.52
C ARG A 255 -4.86 -18.60 10.50
N ARG A 256 -5.24 -18.96 11.71
CA ARG A 256 -4.33 -19.32 12.81
C ARG A 256 -4.85 -20.56 13.50
N PHE A 257 -3.93 -21.32 14.10
CA PHE A 257 -4.30 -22.32 15.08
C PHE A 257 -4.94 -21.63 16.28
N THR A 258 -6.10 -22.13 16.67
CA THR A 258 -6.79 -21.78 17.90
C THR A 258 -5.96 -22.22 19.11
N PRO A 259 -6.16 -21.59 20.29
CA PRO A 259 -5.48 -22.02 21.51
C PRO A 259 -5.70 -23.52 21.81
N GLN A 260 -6.91 -24.03 21.58
CA GLN A 260 -7.25 -25.44 21.79
C GLN A 260 -6.51 -26.38 20.83
N GLU A 261 -6.40 -26.02 19.55
CA GLU A 261 -5.60 -26.78 18.58
C GLU A 261 -4.13 -26.84 19.01
N LEU A 262 -3.56 -25.74 19.49
CA LEU A 262 -2.18 -25.70 19.98
C LEU A 262 -1.97 -26.58 21.21
N GLU A 263 -2.91 -26.60 22.15
CA GLU A 263 -2.86 -27.49 23.32
C GLU A 263 -2.85 -28.96 22.91
N ILE A 264 -3.76 -29.34 22.00
CA ILE A 264 -3.85 -30.71 21.50
C ILE A 264 -2.60 -31.08 20.68
N MET A 265 -2.09 -30.18 19.84
CA MET A 265 -0.85 -30.41 19.09
C MET A 265 0.32 -30.68 20.03
N ASN A 266 0.49 -29.84 21.06
CA ASN A 266 1.57 -30.03 22.04
C ASN A 266 1.40 -31.36 22.80
N PHE A 267 0.17 -31.71 23.17
CA PHE A 267 -0.13 -33.01 23.79
C PHE A 267 0.23 -34.19 22.87
N VAL A 268 -0.16 -34.16 21.59
CA VAL A 268 0.17 -35.22 20.63
C VAL A 268 1.67 -35.32 20.42
N VAL A 269 2.37 -34.20 20.22
CA VAL A 269 3.84 -34.19 20.02
C VAL A 269 4.56 -34.79 21.24
N SER A 270 4.15 -34.41 22.46
CA SER A 270 4.75 -34.89 23.71
C SER A 270 4.48 -36.36 24.03
N THR A 271 3.38 -36.93 23.53
CA THR A 271 2.95 -38.30 23.88
C THR A 271 3.22 -39.33 22.78
N ARG A 272 3.29 -38.92 21.51
CA ARG A 272 3.35 -39.85 20.38
C ARG A 272 4.74 -39.98 19.76
N VAL A 273 5.63 -39.00 19.95
CA VAL A 273 6.92 -38.98 19.25
C VAL A 273 8.07 -38.54 20.14
N LYS A 274 9.28 -39.01 19.83
CA LYS A 274 10.52 -38.48 20.41
C LYS A 274 11.02 -37.33 19.54
N PHE A 275 11.26 -36.17 20.15
CA PHE A 275 11.69 -34.98 19.45
C PHE A 275 12.86 -34.30 20.17
N ARG A 276 13.68 -33.56 19.42
CA ARG A 276 14.76 -32.73 19.94
C ARG A 276 14.26 -31.35 20.36
N SER A 277 13.39 -30.75 19.56
CA SER A 277 12.79 -29.46 19.87
C SER A 277 11.44 -29.33 19.19
N VAL A 278 10.52 -28.63 19.84
CA VAL A 278 9.24 -28.23 19.28
C VAL A 278 9.11 -26.71 19.36
N ASP A 279 8.66 -26.10 18.28
CA ASP A 279 8.23 -24.71 18.24
C ASP A 279 6.77 -24.68 17.79
N ALA A 280 5.88 -24.33 18.71
CA ALA A 280 4.45 -24.24 18.47
C ALA A 280 4.00 -22.79 18.67
N SER A 281 3.38 -22.23 17.64
CA SER A 281 2.87 -20.87 17.59
C SER A 281 1.53 -20.87 16.87
N SER A 282 0.77 -19.78 16.98
CA SER A 282 -0.53 -19.64 16.30
C SER A 282 -0.48 -19.80 14.78
N THR A 283 0.70 -19.78 14.14
CA THR A 283 0.84 -19.88 12.68
C THR A 283 1.66 -21.09 12.22
N ARG A 284 2.28 -21.82 13.15
CA ARG A 284 3.18 -22.92 12.82
C ARG A 284 3.38 -23.86 14.00
N LEU A 285 3.36 -25.16 13.70
CA LEU A 285 3.98 -26.20 14.50
C LEU A 285 5.22 -26.71 13.75
N GLU A 286 6.40 -26.62 14.35
CA GLU A 286 7.65 -27.18 13.82
C GLU A 286 8.21 -28.16 14.86
N VAL A 287 8.33 -29.43 14.48
CA VAL A 287 8.89 -30.50 15.30
C VAL A 287 10.19 -30.96 14.66
N VAL A 288 11.30 -30.77 15.37
CA VAL A 288 12.61 -31.26 14.97
C VAL A 288 12.87 -32.57 15.71
N PHE A 289 13.05 -33.64 14.96
CA PHE A 289 13.23 -34.99 15.51
C PHE A 289 14.70 -35.29 15.82
N GLU A 290 14.93 -36.40 16.51
CA GLU A 290 16.27 -36.95 16.68
C GLU A 290 16.85 -37.44 15.34
N LYS A 291 18.18 -37.65 15.29
CA LYS A 291 18.82 -38.20 14.09
C LYS A 291 18.33 -39.63 13.85
N GLY A 292 18.12 -40.01 12.59
CA GLY A 292 17.68 -41.35 12.21
C GLY A 292 16.17 -41.58 12.28
N VAL A 293 15.38 -40.56 12.64
CA VAL A 293 13.92 -40.62 12.52
C VAL A 293 13.49 -40.36 11.09
N ASP A 294 12.66 -41.25 10.53
CA ASP A 294 12.06 -41.05 9.20
C ASP A 294 11.00 -39.94 9.24
N GLY A 295 11.16 -38.92 8.39
CA GLY A 295 10.30 -37.74 8.39
C GLY A 295 8.88 -38.00 7.90
N ALA A 296 8.70 -38.95 6.98
CA ALA A 296 7.38 -39.29 6.45
C ALA A 296 6.54 -40.06 7.49
N ALA A 297 7.15 -41.05 8.15
CA ALA A 297 6.55 -41.79 9.25
C ALA A 297 6.24 -40.87 10.44
N ALA A 298 7.15 -39.95 10.78
CA ALA A 298 6.93 -38.97 11.84
C ALA A 298 5.76 -38.01 11.52
N LYS A 299 5.66 -37.55 10.26
CA LYS A 299 4.52 -36.74 9.80
C LYS A 299 3.21 -37.51 9.90
N ALA A 300 3.16 -38.77 9.45
CA ALA A 300 1.97 -39.61 9.55
C ALA A 300 1.55 -39.83 11.01
N ALA A 301 2.49 -40.14 11.89
CA ALA A 301 2.21 -40.34 13.32
C ALA A 301 1.63 -39.08 14.00
N LEU A 302 2.16 -37.90 13.69
CA LEU A 302 1.60 -36.63 14.17
C LEU A 302 0.21 -36.36 13.60
N PHE A 303 0.02 -36.59 12.31
CA PHE A 303 -1.26 -36.43 11.63
C PHE A 303 -2.33 -37.33 12.27
N ASP A 304 -2.07 -38.63 12.38
CA ASP A 304 -2.99 -39.61 12.95
C ASP A 304 -3.28 -39.34 14.43
N GLY A 305 -2.25 -38.92 15.19
CA GLY A 305 -2.42 -38.55 16.60
C GLY A 305 -3.34 -37.35 16.78
N MET A 306 -3.24 -36.34 15.91
CA MET A 306 -4.10 -35.16 15.94
C MET A 306 -5.51 -35.49 15.47
N HIS A 307 -5.64 -36.29 14.42
CA HIS A 307 -6.94 -36.79 13.95
C HIS A 307 -7.67 -37.61 15.03
N GLY A 308 -6.95 -38.48 15.75
CA GLY A 308 -7.49 -39.25 16.88
C GLY A 308 -7.98 -38.39 18.05
N MET A 309 -7.49 -37.15 18.18
CA MET A 309 -7.94 -36.15 19.16
C MET A 309 -9.05 -35.25 18.60
N ARG A 310 -9.68 -35.63 17.49
CA ARG A 310 -10.76 -34.90 16.80
C ARG A 310 -10.36 -33.54 16.25
N LEU A 311 -9.07 -33.32 15.98
CA LEU A 311 -8.67 -32.23 15.08
C LEU A 311 -8.83 -32.68 13.64
N ASP A 312 -8.96 -31.71 12.73
CA ASP A 312 -8.91 -31.94 11.29
C ASP A 312 -7.54 -31.52 10.74
N PRO A 313 -6.50 -32.37 10.87
CA PRO A 313 -5.18 -32.07 10.36
C PRO A 313 -5.13 -32.05 8.82
N ALA A 314 -6.16 -32.56 8.12
CA ALA A 314 -6.25 -32.49 6.66
C ALA A 314 -6.49 -31.05 6.17
N ALA A 315 -7.06 -30.20 7.02
CA ALA A 315 -7.26 -28.79 6.72
C ALA A 315 -5.99 -27.93 6.82
N TRP A 316 -4.83 -28.53 7.15
CA TRP A 316 -3.54 -27.86 7.32
C TRP A 316 -2.52 -28.27 6.26
N GLN A 317 -1.49 -27.44 6.10
CA GLN A 317 -0.37 -27.69 5.20
C GLN A 317 0.78 -28.36 5.96
N TRP A 318 1.15 -29.55 5.49
CA TRP A 318 2.17 -30.38 6.15
C TRP A 318 3.39 -30.60 5.27
N SER A 319 4.57 -30.27 5.77
CA SER A 319 5.85 -30.61 5.14
C SER A 319 6.71 -31.50 6.04
N ALA A 320 7.52 -32.34 5.41
CA ALA A 320 8.60 -33.08 6.05
C ALA A 320 9.88 -32.75 5.27
N THR A 321 10.87 -32.20 5.97
CA THR A 321 12.15 -31.78 5.39
C THR A 321 13.28 -32.27 6.27
N GLU A 322 14.52 -32.16 5.78
CA GLU A 322 15.70 -32.46 6.59
C GLU A 322 16.48 -31.18 6.91
N ARG A 323 16.87 -31.01 8.17
CA ARG A 323 17.75 -29.91 8.61
C ARG A 323 18.90 -30.48 9.45
N ALA A 324 20.11 -30.43 8.89
CA ALA A 324 21.33 -30.90 9.54
C ALA A 324 21.26 -32.37 10.02
N GLY A 325 20.83 -33.29 9.15
CA GLY A 325 20.74 -34.71 9.45
C GLY A 325 19.56 -35.12 10.32
N ARG A 326 18.54 -34.26 10.46
CA ARG A 326 17.35 -34.49 11.30
C ARG A 326 16.09 -34.22 10.50
N ALA A 327 15.11 -35.10 10.64
CA ALA A 327 13.78 -34.84 10.14
C ALA A 327 13.16 -33.64 10.87
N VAL A 328 12.52 -32.78 10.10
CA VAL A 328 11.74 -31.63 10.57
C VAL A 328 10.36 -31.74 9.93
N VAL A 329 9.36 -31.94 10.77
CA VAL A 329 7.95 -31.91 10.33
C VAL A 329 7.38 -30.55 10.69
N THR A 330 6.71 -29.92 9.73
CA THR A 330 6.04 -28.64 9.93
C THR A 330 4.57 -28.77 9.54
N ALA A 331 3.69 -28.25 10.40
CA ALA A 331 2.28 -28.03 10.09
C ALA A 331 1.98 -26.52 10.13
N ARG A 332 1.25 -26.02 9.14
CA ARG A 332 0.78 -24.63 9.07
C ARG A 332 -0.72 -24.59 8.77
N PRO A 333 -1.48 -23.63 9.31
CA PRO A 333 -2.90 -23.48 8.97
C PRO A 333 -3.12 -23.24 7.48
N GLN A 334 -2.19 -22.52 6.83
CA GLN A 334 -2.21 -22.17 5.42
C GLN A 334 -0.79 -22.14 4.83
N SER A 335 -0.71 -22.19 3.50
CA SER A 335 0.40 -21.78 2.65
C SER A 335 0.04 -20.49 1.89
N LEU A 336 1.01 -19.81 1.26
CA LEU A 336 0.74 -18.64 0.42
C LEU A 336 -0.36 -18.91 -0.61
N VAL A 337 -0.29 -20.06 -1.30
CA VAL A 337 -1.27 -20.49 -2.31
C VAL A 337 -2.68 -20.59 -1.72
N SER A 338 -2.82 -21.32 -0.62
CA SER A 338 -4.14 -21.51 0.02
C SER A 338 -4.69 -20.23 0.67
N ALA A 339 -3.84 -19.23 0.91
CA ALA A 339 -4.24 -17.94 1.48
C ALA A 339 -4.72 -16.93 0.43
N LEU A 340 -4.50 -17.17 -0.87
CA LEU A 340 -4.89 -16.22 -1.94
C LEU A 340 -6.40 -15.94 -2.00
N PRO A 341 -7.31 -16.93 -1.86
CA PRO A 341 -8.74 -16.64 -1.82
C PRO A 341 -9.12 -15.71 -0.67
N HIS A 342 -8.62 -16.00 0.54
CA HIS A 342 -8.83 -15.15 1.72
C HIS A 342 -8.24 -13.74 1.52
N LEU A 343 -7.08 -13.63 0.86
CA LEU A 343 -6.49 -12.34 0.51
C LEU A 343 -7.42 -11.51 -0.40
N PHE A 344 -8.04 -12.12 -1.42
CA PHE A 344 -9.00 -11.42 -2.28
C PHE A 344 -10.23 -10.95 -1.50
N GLU A 345 -10.76 -11.79 -0.60
CA GLU A 345 -11.87 -11.41 0.28
C GLU A 345 -11.50 -10.22 1.17
N VAL A 346 -10.31 -10.26 1.77
CA VAL A 346 -9.80 -9.18 2.60
C VAL A 346 -9.60 -7.88 1.81
N MET A 347 -8.99 -7.94 0.62
CA MET A 347 -8.84 -6.76 -0.25
C MET A 347 -10.21 -6.16 -0.61
N ARG A 348 -11.20 -7.00 -0.88
CA ARG A 348 -12.57 -6.57 -1.17
C ARG A 348 -13.21 -5.89 0.04
N GLU A 349 -13.16 -6.50 1.22
CA GLU A 349 -13.88 -6.03 2.42
C GLU A 349 -13.19 -4.82 3.08
N HIS A 350 -11.87 -4.82 3.11
CA HIS A 350 -11.10 -3.82 3.84
C HIS A 350 -10.65 -2.67 2.94
N GLU A 351 -10.24 -2.93 1.70
CA GLU A 351 -9.73 -1.92 0.76
C GLU A 351 -10.75 -1.51 -0.31
N GLY A 352 -11.92 -2.16 -0.38
CA GLY A 352 -12.91 -1.90 -1.44
C GLY A 352 -12.40 -2.29 -2.83
N LEU A 353 -11.41 -3.18 -2.90
CA LEU A 353 -10.70 -3.53 -4.11
C LEU A 353 -11.29 -4.82 -4.71
N PHE A 354 -12.09 -4.68 -5.76
CA PHE A 354 -12.74 -5.79 -6.46
C PHE A 354 -11.87 -6.28 -7.61
N VAL A 355 -11.28 -7.47 -7.46
CA VAL A 355 -10.23 -8.02 -8.33
C VAL A 355 -10.60 -9.43 -8.77
N ASN A 356 -10.43 -9.69 -10.06
CA ASN A 356 -10.42 -11.04 -10.63
C ASN A 356 -8.98 -11.48 -10.90
N ASN A 357 -8.73 -12.78 -11.08
CA ASN A 357 -7.38 -13.26 -11.42
C ASN A 357 -6.80 -12.58 -12.67
N SER A 358 -7.63 -12.28 -13.68
CA SER A 358 -7.22 -11.57 -14.89
C SER A 358 -6.79 -10.12 -14.67
N ASP A 359 -7.14 -9.52 -13.54
CA ASP A 359 -6.71 -8.19 -13.15
C ASP A 359 -5.35 -8.20 -12.41
N VAL A 360 -4.74 -9.39 -12.26
CA VAL A 360 -3.52 -9.61 -11.48
C VAL A 360 -2.33 -9.90 -12.41
N MET A 361 -1.16 -9.42 -12.01
CA MET A 361 0.13 -9.89 -12.51
C MET A 361 0.91 -10.56 -11.38
N VAL A 362 1.48 -11.73 -11.65
CA VAL A 362 2.22 -12.54 -10.67
C VAL A 362 3.69 -12.57 -11.06
N ILE A 363 4.51 -11.83 -10.33
CA ILE A 363 5.97 -11.83 -10.47
C ILE A 363 6.53 -12.84 -9.45
N SER A 364 6.57 -14.11 -9.85
CA SER A 364 7.13 -15.23 -9.09
C SER A 364 7.68 -16.29 -10.04
N ARG A 365 8.59 -17.14 -9.53
CA ARG A 365 9.03 -18.39 -10.17
C ARG A 365 8.40 -19.64 -9.55
N ASP A 366 7.65 -19.51 -8.46
CA ASP A 366 6.94 -20.63 -7.84
C ASP A 366 5.73 -21.02 -8.70
N GLN A 367 5.84 -22.16 -9.37
CA GLN A 367 4.79 -22.71 -10.23
C GLN A 367 3.48 -22.95 -9.48
N ARG A 368 3.52 -23.17 -8.16
CA ARG A 368 2.30 -23.34 -7.36
C ARG A 368 1.56 -22.02 -7.19
N LEU A 369 2.29 -20.91 -7.03
CA LEU A 369 1.69 -19.57 -6.97
C LEU A 369 1.12 -19.16 -8.32
N ILE A 370 1.86 -19.42 -9.40
CA ILE A 370 1.41 -19.18 -10.78
C ILE A 370 0.14 -19.99 -11.08
N GLY A 371 0.17 -21.30 -10.82
CA GLY A 371 -0.96 -22.20 -11.08
C GLY A 371 -2.20 -21.92 -10.22
N ALA A 372 -2.05 -21.26 -9.06
CA ALA A 372 -3.15 -20.89 -8.19
C ALA A 372 -3.97 -19.69 -8.71
N LEU A 373 -3.47 -18.96 -9.71
CA LEU A 373 -4.08 -17.75 -10.25
C LEU A 373 -4.31 -17.89 -11.76
N PRO A 374 -5.17 -18.85 -12.18
CA PRO A 374 -5.44 -19.05 -13.60
C PRO A 374 -5.96 -17.75 -14.24
N GLY A 375 -5.37 -17.39 -15.39
CA GLY A 375 -5.69 -16.18 -16.13
C GLY A 375 -4.99 -14.92 -15.63
N ALA A 376 -4.13 -14.96 -14.61
CA ALA A 376 -3.27 -13.83 -14.27
C ALA A 376 -2.11 -13.67 -15.25
N VAL A 377 -1.58 -12.45 -15.39
CA VAL A 377 -0.40 -12.18 -16.22
C VAL A 377 0.84 -12.78 -15.55
N THR A 378 1.55 -13.65 -16.26
CA THR A 378 2.64 -14.47 -15.74
C THR A 378 3.93 -14.25 -16.54
N PRO A 379 4.73 -13.22 -16.22
CA PRO A 379 5.99 -12.94 -16.94
C PRO A 379 6.96 -14.12 -16.98
N ALA A 380 6.87 -15.02 -15.99
CA ALA A 380 7.69 -16.22 -15.91
C ALA A 380 7.55 -17.15 -17.13
N GLU A 381 6.42 -17.10 -17.83
CA GLU A 381 6.18 -17.86 -19.06
C GLU A 381 6.89 -17.28 -20.30
N HIS A 382 7.31 -16.02 -20.23
CA HIS A 382 7.85 -15.27 -21.38
C HIS A 382 9.28 -14.77 -21.18
N LEU A 383 9.74 -14.68 -19.92
CA LEU A 383 11.07 -14.19 -19.57
C LEU A 383 11.91 -15.33 -18.98
N SER A 384 13.19 -15.38 -19.35
CA SER A 384 14.16 -16.38 -18.89
C SER A 384 15.12 -15.87 -17.82
N SER A 385 15.12 -14.56 -17.53
CA SER A 385 15.95 -13.93 -16.50
C SER A 385 15.57 -14.42 -15.10
N GLU A 386 16.47 -14.34 -14.11
CA GLU A 386 16.20 -14.83 -12.75
C GLU A 386 16.37 -13.73 -11.69
N GLY A 387 15.80 -13.96 -10.50
CA GLY A 387 15.96 -13.09 -9.33
C GLY A 387 15.59 -11.61 -9.59
N GLU A 388 16.47 -10.69 -9.20
CA GLU A 388 16.22 -9.24 -9.32
C GLU A 388 16.06 -8.79 -10.79
N SER A 389 16.76 -9.41 -11.73
CA SER A 389 16.67 -9.10 -13.17
C SER A 389 15.29 -9.48 -13.73
N PHE A 390 14.74 -10.62 -13.32
CA PHE A 390 13.38 -11.02 -13.67
C PHE A 390 12.33 -10.00 -13.21
N VAL A 391 12.49 -9.48 -11.99
CA VAL A 391 11.60 -8.45 -11.47
C VAL A 391 11.75 -7.14 -12.25
N ASP A 392 12.98 -6.74 -12.59
CA ASP A 392 13.24 -5.53 -13.37
C ASP A 392 12.57 -5.58 -14.75
N GLU A 393 12.73 -6.68 -15.48
CA GLU A 393 12.11 -6.87 -16.79
C GLU A 393 10.58 -6.92 -16.69
N SER A 394 10.05 -7.58 -15.67
CA SER A 394 8.61 -7.63 -15.41
C SER A 394 8.02 -6.24 -15.14
N LEU A 395 8.65 -5.44 -14.27
CA LEU A 395 8.20 -4.08 -14.00
C LEU A 395 8.43 -3.15 -15.20
N ALA A 396 9.46 -3.38 -16.01
CA ALA A 396 9.68 -2.64 -17.25
C ALA A 396 8.50 -2.77 -18.22
N ALA A 397 7.85 -3.94 -18.28
CA ALA A 397 6.65 -4.14 -19.08
C ALA A 397 5.48 -3.23 -18.69
N LEU A 398 5.35 -2.95 -17.39
CA LEU A 398 4.30 -2.08 -16.87
C LEU A 398 4.66 -0.59 -16.98
N VAL A 399 5.90 -0.23 -16.65
CA VAL A 399 6.30 1.19 -16.60
C VAL A 399 6.58 1.74 -18.00
N GLY A 400 7.00 0.89 -18.93
CA GLY A 400 7.34 1.26 -20.30
C GLY A 400 8.41 2.36 -20.34
N PRO A 401 8.28 3.38 -21.22
CA PRO A 401 9.28 4.44 -21.37
C PRO A 401 9.55 5.23 -20.08
N TYR A 402 8.59 5.28 -19.14
CA TYR A 402 8.75 6.01 -17.88
C TYR A 402 9.69 5.31 -16.88
N ARG A 403 10.25 4.15 -17.24
CA ARG A 403 11.21 3.40 -16.40
C ARG A 403 12.49 4.20 -16.15
N VAL A 404 12.99 4.87 -17.19
CA VAL A 404 14.13 5.77 -17.11
C VAL A 404 13.61 7.15 -16.68
N ASN A 405 14.19 7.77 -15.66
CA ASN A 405 13.85 9.16 -15.32
C ASN A 405 14.62 10.12 -16.22
N GLN A 406 13.92 11.02 -16.89
CA GLN A 406 14.54 12.08 -17.68
C GLN A 406 14.34 13.44 -17.01
N PRO A 407 15.33 14.36 -17.09
CA PRO A 407 15.14 15.74 -16.67
C PRO A 407 13.88 16.35 -17.31
N GLY A 408 13.07 17.02 -16.50
CA GLY A 408 11.83 17.65 -16.99
C GLY A 408 10.62 16.72 -17.11
N ASP A 409 10.75 15.42 -16.86
CA ASP A 409 9.58 14.53 -16.75
C ASP A 409 8.58 15.09 -15.74
N LEU A 410 7.31 15.20 -16.14
CA LEU A 410 6.24 15.67 -15.27
C LEU A 410 5.08 14.70 -15.29
N ALA A 411 4.80 14.12 -14.12
CA ALA A 411 3.62 13.30 -13.94
C ALA A 411 2.44 14.09 -13.34
N ALA A 412 1.26 13.89 -13.93
CA ALA A 412 0.00 14.48 -13.47
C ALA A 412 -1.21 13.57 -13.70
N SER A 413 -2.18 13.67 -12.79
CA SER A 413 -3.54 13.16 -12.97
C SER A 413 -4.45 14.28 -13.47
N ALA A 414 -5.62 13.93 -14.01
CA ALA A 414 -6.66 14.90 -14.37
C ALA A 414 -6.99 15.87 -13.20
N SER A 415 -7.14 15.32 -12.00
CA SER A 415 -7.42 16.08 -10.77
C SER A 415 -6.28 17.05 -10.40
N LYS A 416 -5.03 16.68 -10.61
CA LYS A 416 -3.87 17.57 -10.37
C LYS A 416 -3.87 18.75 -11.34
N ILE A 417 -4.15 18.49 -12.61
CA ILE A 417 -4.26 19.52 -13.65
C ILE A 417 -5.41 20.49 -13.30
N GLN A 418 -6.58 19.96 -12.96
CA GLN A 418 -7.74 20.76 -12.56
C GLN A 418 -7.46 21.60 -11.31
N SER A 419 -6.83 21.02 -10.30
CA SER A 419 -6.45 21.73 -9.06
C SER A 419 -5.48 22.89 -9.33
N PHE A 420 -4.53 22.68 -10.24
CA PHE A 420 -3.61 23.73 -10.68
C PHE A 420 -4.35 24.86 -11.40
N LEU A 421 -5.25 24.53 -12.32
CA LEU A 421 -6.06 25.52 -13.05
C LEU A 421 -6.94 26.36 -12.13
N GLN A 422 -7.42 25.78 -11.02
CA GLN A 422 -8.20 26.47 -9.99
C GLN A 422 -7.35 27.28 -9.00
N GLY A 423 -6.02 27.35 -9.16
CA GLY A 423 -5.13 28.07 -8.25
C GLY A 423 -4.99 27.41 -6.87
N ARG A 424 -5.42 26.15 -6.70
CA ARG A 424 -5.36 25.40 -5.42
C ARG A 424 -4.04 24.64 -5.23
N ALA A 425 -2.98 25.05 -5.94
CA ALA A 425 -1.68 24.39 -5.89
C ALA A 425 -1.02 24.60 -4.51
N GLY A 426 -1.21 23.64 -3.59
CA GLY A 426 -0.49 23.61 -2.31
C GLY A 426 -1.33 23.31 -1.06
N GLY A 427 -2.66 23.27 -1.17
CA GLY A 427 -3.50 22.84 -0.05
C GLY A 427 -3.60 21.32 -0.02
N GLY A 428 -2.92 20.66 0.92
CA GLY A 428 -3.33 19.33 1.33
C GLY A 428 -4.80 19.41 1.77
N PHE A 429 -5.68 18.59 1.18
CA PHE A 429 -7.04 18.44 1.68
C PHE A 429 -6.96 17.83 3.08
N ASP A 430 -7.08 18.68 4.10
CA ASP A 430 -7.14 18.28 5.50
C ASP A 430 -8.54 17.70 5.77
N GLY A 431 -8.64 16.37 5.81
CA GLY A 431 -9.82 15.64 6.29
C GLY A 431 -10.88 15.36 5.22
N GLY A 432 -11.35 14.11 5.15
CA GLY A 432 -12.52 13.76 4.35
C GLY A 432 -13.77 14.44 4.91
N ASN A 433 -14.51 15.13 4.05
CA ASN A 433 -15.82 15.70 4.39
C ASN A 433 -16.94 14.77 3.91
N VAL A 434 -18.18 15.01 4.38
CA VAL A 434 -19.33 14.18 4.03
C VAL A 434 -19.61 14.11 2.52
N TYR A 435 -19.29 15.15 1.75
CA TYR A 435 -19.47 15.14 0.29
C TYR A 435 -18.51 14.17 -0.41
N MET A 436 -17.25 14.12 0.02
CA MET A 436 -16.27 13.16 -0.46
C MET A 436 -16.66 11.73 -0.05
N MET A 437 -17.18 11.56 1.16
CA MET A 437 -17.69 10.27 1.64
C MET A 437 -18.87 9.78 0.80
N THR A 438 -19.83 10.65 0.48
CA THR A 438 -20.94 10.35 -0.44
C THR A 438 -20.42 9.89 -1.80
N GLY A 439 -19.46 10.62 -2.38
CA GLY A 439 -18.80 10.24 -3.62
C GLY A 439 -18.19 8.84 -3.53
N HIS A 440 -17.36 8.61 -2.52
CA HIS A 440 -16.69 7.34 -2.30
C HIS A 440 -17.66 6.17 -2.13
N VAL A 441 -18.70 6.31 -1.30
CA VAL A 441 -19.71 5.27 -1.08
C VAL A 441 -20.40 4.89 -2.39
N MET A 442 -20.77 5.89 -3.20
CA MET A 442 -21.45 5.65 -4.47
C MET A 442 -20.55 4.94 -5.49
N HIS A 443 -19.32 5.40 -5.68
CA HIS A 443 -18.36 4.74 -6.58
C HIS A 443 -18.06 3.31 -6.14
N SER A 444 -17.81 3.09 -4.84
CA SER A 444 -17.52 1.76 -4.30
C SER A 444 -18.69 0.79 -4.45
N ALA A 445 -19.94 1.25 -4.26
CA ALA A 445 -21.13 0.42 -4.46
C ALA A 445 -21.33 0.02 -5.93
N PHE A 446 -21.10 0.94 -6.88
CA PHE A 446 -21.19 0.61 -8.30
C PHE A 446 -20.03 -0.23 -8.81
N ASN A 447 -18.82 -0.01 -8.28
CA ASN A 447 -17.67 -0.86 -8.56
C ASN A 447 -17.98 -2.32 -8.19
N TRP A 448 -18.56 -2.55 -7.00
CA TRP A 448 -19.07 -3.87 -6.61
C TRP A 448 -20.11 -4.41 -7.59
N ALA A 449 -21.14 -3.62 -7.94
CA ALA A 449 -22.23 -4.07 -8.78
C ALA A 449 -21.75 -4.48 -10.19
N VAL A 450 -20.86 -3.69 -10.80
CA VAL A 450 -20.28 -3.99 -12.10
C VAL A 450 -19.31 -5.17 -12.03
N TRP A 451 -18.58 -5.33 -10.92
CA TRP A 451 -17.77 -6.53 -10.68
C TRP A 451 -18.63 -7.79 -10.58
N VAL A 452 -19.78 -7.75 -9.89
CA VAL A 452 -20.73 -8.88 -9.87
C VAL A 452 -21.26 -9.16 -11.27
N TYR A 453 -21.63 -8.11 -12.02
CA TYR A 453 -22.08 -8.26 -13.41
C TYR A 453 -21.02 -8.92 -14.30
N ARG A 454 -19.74 -8.48 -14.22
CA ARG A 454 -18.63 -9.09 -14.97
C ARG A 454 -18.48 -10.58 -14.69
N ASN A 455 -18.70 -11.01 -13.45
CA ASN A 455 -18.51 -12.40 -13.04
C ASN A 455 -19.74 -13.30 -13.25
N THR A 456 -20.94 -12.72 -13.36
CA THR A 456 -22.19 -13.50 -13.38
C THR A 456 -23.07 -13.23 -14.61
N GLY A 457 -22.77 -12.19 -15.39
CA GLY A 457 -23.63 -11.66 -16.45
C GLY A 457 -24.91 -10.97 -15.94
N LYS A 458 -25.10 -10.85 -14.62
CA LYS A 458 -26.32 -10.31 -14.01
C LYS A 458 -25.97 -9.13 -13.09
N LEU A 459 -26.59 -7.99 -13.36
CA LEU A 459 -26.39 -6.80 -12.54
C LEU A 459 -27.21 -7.00 -11.26
N PRO A 460 -26.62 -6.84 -10.07
CA PRO A 460 -27.38 -6.87 -8.81
C PRO A 460 -28.54 -5.89 -8.87
N THR A 461 -29.60 -6.14 -8.10
CA THR A 461 -30.74 -5.23 -8.00
C THR A 461 -30.35 -3.87 -7.40
N ALA A 462 -31.21 -2.87 -7.60
CA ALA A 462 -31.03 -1.56 -6.98
C ALA A 462 -30.99 -1.66 -5.45
N GLU A 463 -31.79 -2.55 -4.86
CA GLU A 463 -31.82 -2.76 -3.41
C GLU A 463 -30.53 -3.39 -2.89
N GLU A 464 -29.97 -4.39 -3.58
CA GLU A 464 -28.68 -4.97 -3.21
C GLU A 464 -27.53 -3.97 -3.34
N THR A 465 -27.60 -3.10 -4.35
CA THR A 465 -26.63 -2.00 -4.54
C THR A 465 -26.71 -0.99 -3.39
N VAL A 466 -27.93 -0.60 -2.98
CA VAL A 466 -28.14 0.28 -1.83
C VAL A 466 -27.70 -0.38 -0.53
N ALA A 467 -28.01 -1.66 -0.30
CA ALA A 467 -27.57 -2.40 0.88
C ALA A 467 -26.04 -2.46 0.98
N THR A 468 -25.34 -2.62 -0.15
CA THR A 468 -23.88 -2.52 -0.20
C THR A 468 -23.40 -1.11 0.11
N GLY A 469 -24.03 -0.07 -0.46
CA GLY A 469 -23.76 1.33 -0.13
C GLY A 469 -23.92 1.62 1.37
N ARG A 470 -24.96 1.08 2.00
CA ARG A 470 -25.20 1.20 3.46
C ARG A 470 -24.04 0.67 4.28
N ARG A 471 -23.60 -0.55 3.97
CA ARG A 471 -22.50 -1.22 4.67
C ARG A 471 -21.20 -0.40 4.60
N ILE A 472 -20.92 0.18 3.43
CA ILE A 472 -19.74 1.04 3.21
C ILE A 472 -19.90 2.34 3.99
N TRP A 473 -21.07 2.99 3.93
CA TRP A 473 -21.36 4.21 4.68
C TRP A 473 -21.15 4.01 6.19
N GLU A 474 -21.71 2.94 6.76
CA GLU A 474 -21.58 2.60 8.18
C GLU A 474 -20.12 2.38 8.58
N LYS A 475 -19.33 1.74 7.72
CA LYS A 475 -17.89 1.55 7.94
C LYS A 475 -17.14 2.88 7.96
N GLU A 476 -17.37 3.75 6.97
CA GLU A 476 -16.67 5.03 6.84
C GLU A 476 -17.06 6.05 7.92
N ALA A 477 -18.35 6.12 8.26
CA ALA A 477 -18.86 7.00 9.31
C ALA A 477 -18.24 6.70 10.69
N ASN A 478 -17.93 5.42 10.96
CA ASN A 478 -17.31 4.98 12.20
C ASN A 478 -15.76 5.13 12.22
N GLY A 479 -15.11 5.20 11.05
CA GLY A 479 -13.65 5.07 10.93
C GLY A 479 -12.83 6.37 10.95
N SER A 480 -13.38 7.51 10.50
CA SER A 480 -12.52 8.61 10.01
C SER A 480 -12.94 10.05 10.36
N ALA A 481 -13.97 10.26 11.18
CA ALA A 481 -14.69 11.54 11.20
C ALA A 481 -14.26 12.54 12.28
N LYS A 482 -13.21 13.34 12.03
CA LYS A 482 -13.14 14.69 12.63
C LYS A 482 -13.71 15.67 11.60
N ASN A 483 -14.82 16.35 11.92
CA ASN A 483 -15.44 17.39 11.10
C ASN A 483 -16.09 16.92 9.77
N LEU A 484 -16.88 15.84 9.79
CA LEU A 484 -17.60 15.39 8.58
C LEU A 484 -18.65 16.40 8.07
N LEU A 485 -19.32 17.08 9.00
CA LEU A 485 -20.40 18.02 8.71
C LEU A 485 -19.83 19.44 8.72
N GLY A 486 -20.14 20.21 7.68
CA GLY A 486 -19.56 21.53 7.46
C GLY A 486 -20.51 22.68 7.80
N ARG A 487 -21.82 22.41 7.90
CA ARG A 487 -22.85 23.44 8.11
C ARG A 487 -23.83 23.07 9.22
N PRO A 488 -24.35 24.06 9.98
CA PRO A 488 -25.45 23.83 10.91
C PRO A 488 -26.68 23.22 10.22
N GLY A 489 -27.32 22.25 10.87
CA GLY A 489 -28.52 21.56 10.34
C GLY A 489 -28.23 20.38 9.41
N GLU A 490 -26.98 20.14 9.02
CA GLU A 490 -26.60 18.92 8.31
C GLU A 490 -26.65 17.70 9.24
N SER A 491 -27.10 16.55 8.71
CA SER A 491 -27.08 15.29 9.44
C SER A 491 -26.52 14.17 8.55
N LEU A 492 -25.79 13.24 9.15
CA LEU A 492 -25.28 12.07 8.44
C LEU A 492 -26.43 11.22 7.87
N ALA A 493 -27.54 11.10 8.61
CA ALA A 493 -28.73 10.41 8.15
C ALA A 493 -29.32 11.04 6.87
N GLY A 494 -29.50 12.37 6.84
CA GLY A 494 -30.05 13.05 5.67
C GLY A 494 -29.14 13.00 4.44
N PHE A 495 -27.82 13.04 4.64
CA PHE A 495 -26.88 12.79 3.56
C PHE A 495 -26.99 11.36 3.03
N TYR A 496 -27.10 10.37 3.92
CA TYR A 496 -27.21 8.99 3.51
C TYR A 496 -28.53 8.69 2.78
N GLU A 497 -29.66 9.24 3.21
CA GLU A 497 -30.93 9.18 2.46
C GLU A 497 -30.76 9.69 1.02
N THR A 498 -29.99 10.77 0.85
CA THR A 498 -29.64 11.28 -0.48
C THR A 498 -28.79 10.28 -1.26
N VAL A 499 -27.83 9.59 -0.62
CA VAL A 499 -27.04 8.53 -1.26
C VAL A 499 -27.95 7.39 -1.74
N GLU A 500 -28.88 6.92 -0.92
CA GLU A 500 -29.78 5.83 -1.27
C GLU A 500 -30.62 6.16 -2.51
N GLN A 501 -31.25 7.34 -2.54
CA GLN A 501 -32.04 7.79 -3.69
C GLN A 501 -31.19 7.86 -4.96
N ARG A 502 -29.96 8.37 -4.86
CA ARG A 502 -29.06 8.50 -6.00
C ARG A 502 -28.56 7.16 -6.51
N LEU A 503 -28.24 6.22 -5.63
CA LEU A 503 -27.88 4.85 -5.99
C LEU A 503 -29.00 4.17 -6.80
N ARG A 504 -30.26 4.32 -6.37
CA ARG A 504 -31.43 3.78 -7.11
C ARG A 504 -31.57 4.40 -8.50
N ALA A 505 -31.45 5.73 -8.59
CA ALA A 505 -31.56 6.43 -9.86
C ALA A 505 -30.44 6.01 -10.84
N MET A 506 -29.19 6.01 -10.36
CA MET A 506 -28.03 5.64 -11.16
C MET A 506 -28.02 4.16 -11.53
N HIS A 507 -28.63 3.28 -10.73
CA HIS A 507 -28.72 1.86 -11.03
C HIS A 507 -29.46 1.59 -12.34
N ARG A 508 -30.60 2.28 -12.55
CA ARG A 508 -31.36 2.18 -13.80
C ARG A 508 -30.51 2.61 -15.00
N ILE A 509 -29.79 3.72 -14.84
CA ILE A 509 -28.94 4.27 -15.90
C ILE A 509 -27.79 3.30 -16.23
N ALA A 510 -27.15 2.73 -15.20
CA ALA A 510 -26.11 1.73 -15.39
C ALA A 510 -26.66 0.47 -16.08
N ALA A 511 -27.86 0.02 -15.71
CA ALA A 511 -28.52 -1.11 -16.36
C ALA A 511 -28.79 -0.83 -17.85
N ASP A 512 -29.22 0.38 -18.21
CA ASP A 512 -29.45 0.75 -19.60
C ASP A 512 -28.15 0.83 -20.40
N VAL A 513 -27.06 1.33 -19.81
CA VAL A 513 -25.73 1.28 -20.42
C VAL A 513 -25.29 -0.16 -20.68
N LEU A 514 -25.48 -1.06 -19.71
CA LEU A 514 -25.10 -2.48 -19.85
C LEU A 514 -25.96 -3.25 -20.84
N LYS A 515 -27.21 -2.82 -21.11
CA LYS A 515 -28.00 -3.38 -22.23
C LYS A 515 -27.38 -3.05 -23.58
N VAL A 516 -26.79 -1.86 -23.73
CA VAL A 516 -26.12 -1.44 -24.97
C VAL A 516 -24.74 -2.06 -25.08
N TYR A 517 -24.00 -2.12 -23.96
CA TYR A 517 -22.64 -2.64 -23.86
C TYR A 517 -22.58 -3.82 -22.88
N PRO A 518 -22.92 -5.05 -23.32
CA PRO A 518 -23.10 -6.19 -22.43
C PRO A 518 -21.78 -6.81 -21.93
N ILE A 519 -20.64 -6.41 -22.47
CA ILE A 519 -19.34 -6.95 -22.06
C ILE A 519 -18.75 -6.01 -21.00
N ALA A 520 -18.72 -6.43 -19.73
CA ALA A 520 -17.98 -5.68 -18.71
C ALA A 520 -16.48 -6.02 -18.77
N VAL A 521 -15.69 -5.07 -19.24
CA VAL A 521 -14.23 -5.20 -19.40
C VAL A 521 -13.55 -5.19 -18.03
N GLY A 522 -13.92 -4.23 -17.18
CA GLY A 522 -13.39 -4.10 -15.82
C GLY A 522 -13.81 -2.80 -15.14
N THR A 523 -13.41 -2.63 -13.89
CA THR A 523 -13.73 -1.49 -13.01
C THR A 523 -12.47 -0.89 -12.40
N GLU A 524 -12.43 0.40 -12.10
CA GLU A 524 -11.26 1.09 -11.52
C GLU A 524 -9.94 0.72 -12.22
N LEU A 525 -9.94 0.77 -13.55
CA LEU A 525 -8.82 0.27 -14.36
C LEU A 525 -7.68 1.30 -14.37
N PRO A 526 -6.50 0.97 -13.80
CA PRO A 526 -5.36 1.89 -13.80
C PRO A 526 -4.71 1.94 -15.18
N ASN A 527 -4.31 3.14 -15.59
CA ASN A 527 -3.75 3.41 -16.90
C ASN A 527 -2.64 4.47 -16.81
N MET A 528 -1.63 4.33 -17.65
CA MET A 528 -0.53 5.29 -17.74
C MET A 528 -0.16 5.59 -19.19
N VAL A 529 -0.10 6.88 -19.52
CA VAL A 529 0.35 7.36 -20.84
C VAL A 529 1.60 8.18 -20.69
N VAL A 530 2.61 7.85 -21.47
CA VAL A 530 3.82 8.67 -21.63
C VAL A 530 3.74 9.39 -22.96
N ALA A 531 3.65 10.72 -22.91
CA ALA A 531 3.64 11.56 -24.09
C ALA A 531 4.99 12.27 -24.24
N GLU A 532 5.75 11.90 -25.26
CA GLU A 532 7.03 12.53 -25.56
C GLU A 532 6.83 13.92 -26.16
N ARG A 533 7.62 14.89 -25.67
CA ARG A 533 7.60 16.27 -26.17
C ARG A 533 8.93 16.57 -26.85
N TRP A 534 8.83 16.98 -28.11
CA TRP A 534 9.96 17.19 -29.00
C TRP A 534 10.29 18.67 -29.16
N LYS A 535 11.59 19.00 -29.20
CA LYS A 535 12.10 20.30 -29.64
C LYS A 535 12.21 20.36 -31.17
N LYS A 536 12.34 21.58 -31.70
CA LYS A 536 12.67 21.80 -33.13
C LYS A 536 14.03 21.12 -33.39
N GLY A 537 14.06 20.17 -34.33
CA GLY A 537 15.25 19.35 -34.62
C GLY A 537 15.17 17.87 -34.21
N GLY A 538 14.04 17.40 -33.65
CA GLY A 538 13.78 15.96 -33.47
C GLY A 538 14.44 15.32 -32.26
N VAL A 539 14.89 16.11 -31.27
CA VAL A 539 15.36 15.60 -29.97
C VAL A 539 14.23 15.71 -28.95
N ALA A 540 13.93 14.60 -28.26
CA ALA A 540 12.99 14.58 -27.15
C ALA A 540 13.54 15.44 -26.01
N ASP A 541 12.77 16.43 -25.57
CA ASP A 541 13.18 17.40 -24.54
C ASP A 541 12.76 16.95 -23.15
N HIS A 542 11.51 16.50 -23.02
CA HIS A 542 10.90 16.04 -21.79
C HIS A 542 9.66 15.20 -22.10
N ARG A 543 9.08 14.56 -21.08
CA ARG A 543 7.85 13.79 -21.23
C ARG A 543 6.77 14.24 -20.26
N ASP A 544 5.54 14.20 -20.73
CA ASP A 544 4.35 14.36 -19.90
C ASP A 544 3.80 12.96 -19.58
N ILE A 545 3.67 12.64 -18.30
CA ILE A 545 3.17 11.34 -17.84
C ILE A 545 1.76 11.54 -17.27
N PHE A 546 0.77 10.94 -17.92
CA PHE A 546 -0.62 11.00 -17.50
C PHE A 546 -1.01 9.71 -16.79
N ARG A 547 -1.57 9.87 -15.59
CA ARG A 547 -2.06 8.76 -14.76
C ARG A 547 -3.58 8.84 -14.69
N LEU A 548 -4.26 7.78 -15.07
CA LEU A 548 -5.70 7.72 -15.18
C LEU A 548 -6.22 6.48 -14.47
N ILE A 549 -7.40 6.60 -13.89
CA ILE A 549 -8.19 5.47 -13.41
C ILE A 549 -9.56 5.63 -14.05
N PHE A 550 -10.03 4.60 -14.74
CA PHE A 550 -11.35 4.57 -15.34
C PHE A 550 -12.30 3.83 -14.42
N ASP A 551 -13.38 4.49 -13.97
CA ASP A 551 -14.32 3.93 -12.99
C ASP A 551 -14.87 2.58 -13.44
N PHE A 552 -15.33 2.47 -14.69
CA PHE A 552 -15.52 1.17 -15.34
C PHE A 552 -15.56 1.27 -16.86
N VAL A 553 -15.28 0.14 -17.50
CA VAL A 553 -15.18 0.01 -18.96
C VAL A 553 -16.08 -1.13 -19.39
N VAL A 554 -16.87 -0.85 -20.40
CA VAL A 554 -17.80 -1.80 -21.01
C VAL A 554 -17.60 -1.82 -22.51
N ALA A 555 -18.02 -2.89 -23.16
CA ALA A 555 -17.89 -3.05 -24.60
C ALA A 555 -19.10 -3.78 -25.19
N ARG A 556 -19.22 -3.69 -26.51
CA ARG A 556 -20.05 -4.58 -27.32
C ARG A 556 -19.26 -5.04 -28.53
N GLU A 557 -19.56 -6.24 -28.99
CA GLU A 557 -19.09 -6.68 -30.29
C GLU A 557 -19.87 -5.98 -31.39
N THR A 558 -19.13 -5.48 -32.37
CA THR A 558 -19.67 -4.95 -33.62
C THR A 558 -19.91 -6.11 -34.60
N LYS A 559 -20.66 -5.85 -35.67
CA LYS A 559 -21.06 -6.90 -36.64
C LYS A 559 -19.87 -7.59 -37.32
N ASP A 560 -18.70 -6.96 -37.37
CA ASP A 560 -17.48 -7.48 -37.99
C ASP A 560 -16.53 -8.16 -36.99
N GLY A 561 -16.96 -8.38 -35.74
CA GLY A 561 -16.18 -9.06 -34.71
C GLY A 561 -15.19 -8.16 -33.95
N ARG A 562 -15.17 -6.85 -34.23
CA ARG A 562 -14.38 -5.86 -33.48
C ARG A 562 -15.15 -5.30 -32.29
N LEU A 563 -14.48 -4.57 -31.40
CA LEU A 563 -15.10 -3.98 -30.21
C LEU A 563 -15.46 -2.51 -30.42
N GLU A 564 -16.66 -2.14 -29.98
CA GLU A 564 -16.97 -0.75 -29.60
C GLU A 564 -16.88 -0.66 -28.07
N VAL A 565 -15.97 0.19 -27.59
CA VAL A 565 -15.63 0.30 -26.16
C VAL A 565 -16.18 1.59 -25.59
N ALA A 566 -16.85 1.52 -24.44
CA ALA A 566 -17.28 2.69 -23.71
C ALA A 566 -16.57 2.79 -22.35
N VAL A 567 -15.85 3.89 -22.15
CA VAL A 567 -15.31 4.27 -20.84
C VAL A 567 -16.41 5.04 -20.11
N ILE A 568 -16.70 4.61 -18.89
CA ILE A 568 -17.76 5.19 -18.09
C ILE A 568 -17.17 5.85 -16.84
N ASP A 569 -17.55 7.09 -16.60
CA ASP A 569 -17.10 7.90 -15.46
C ASP A 569 -18.34 8.32 -14.64
N PHE A 570 -18.38 7.89 -13.38
CA PHE A 570 -19.49 8.17 -12.48
C PHE A 570 -19.35 9.57 -11.87
N LYS A 571 -20.45 10.31 -11.84
CA LYS A 571 -20.49 11.66 -11.28
C LYS A 571 -21.62 11.78 -10.29
N THR A 572 -21.25 12.11 -9.05
CA THR A 572 -22.17 12.32 -7.92
C THR A 572 -22.54 13.78 -7.71
N GLY A 573 -21.95 14.69 -8.50
CA GLY A 573 -22.24 16.12 -8.50
C GLY A 573 -23.48 16.50 -9.30
N GLN A 574 -23.74 17.81 -9.39
CA GLN A 574 -24.77 18.33 -10.28
C GLN A 574 -24.42 18.04 -11.74
N VAL A 575 -25.45 17.83 -12.57
CA VAL A 575 -25.30 17.61 -14.00
C VAL A 575 -24.91 18.95 -14.65
N PRO A 576 -23.71 19.07 -15.24
CA PRO A 576 -23.35 20.27 -15.98
C PRO A 576 -24.12 20.32 -17.31
N THR A 577 -24.25 21.51 -17.90
CA THR A 577 -24.73 21.62 -19.29
C THR A 577 -23.76 20.90 -20.23
N LEU A 578 -24.26 20.33 -21.34
CA LEU A 578 -23.41 19.63 -22.33
C LEU A 578 -22.24 20.48 -22.80
N GLN A 579 -22.45 21.77 -23.05
CA GLN A 579 -21.41 22.72 -23.44
C GLN A 579 -20.31 22.88 -22.37
N ASN A 580 -20.65 22.74 -21.09
CA ASN A 580 -19.67 22.80 -20.00
C ASN A 580 -18.94 21.47 -19.86
N LEU A 581 -19.63 20.34 -20.07
CA LEU A 581 -19.01 19.01 -20.09
C LEU A 581 -17.98 18.90 -21.22
N GLU A 582 -18.31 19.39 -22.41
CA GLU A 582 -17.38 19.40 -23.55
C GLU A 582 -16.13 20.25 -23.31
N LYS A 583 -16.17 21.21 -22.36
CA LYS A 583 -15.02 22.05 -21.97
C LYS A 583 -14.29 21.53 -20.73
N ASP A 584 -14.80 20.48 -20.09
CA ASP A 584 -14.20 19.93 -18.89
C ASP A 584 -12.85 19.27 -19.21
N THR A 585 -11.84 19.58 -18.37
CA THR A 585 -10.47 19.12 -18.60
C THR A 585 -10.32 17.60 -18.40
N GLN A 586 -11.07 16.99 -17.49
CA GLN A 586 -11.04 15.54 -17.29
C GLN A 586 -11.68 14.84 -18.49
N VAL A 587 -12.81 15.36 -18.99
CA VAL A 587 -13.49 14.86 -20.21
C VAL A 587 -12.55 14.86 -21.41
N GLN A 588 -11.96 16.01 -21.73
CA GLN A 588 -11.10 16.14 -22.90
C GLN A 588 -9.80 15.33 -22.77
N LEU A 589 -9.27 15.18 -21.55
CA LEU A 589 -8.09 14.36 -21.28
C LEU A 589 -8.38 12.87 -21.48
N TYR A 590 -9.51 12.37 -21.00
CA TYR A 590 -9.88 10.97 -21.16
C TYR A 590 -10.10 10.63 -22.64
N ASP A 591 -10.83 11.46 -23.41
CA ASP A 591 -11.00 11.28 -24.86
C ASP A 591 -9.67 11.27 -25.62
N LEU A 592 -8.78 12.23 -25.33
CA LEU A 592 -7.49 12.31 -26.00
C LEU A 592 -6.61 11.09 -25.72
N LEU A 593 -6.59 10.60 -24.49
CA LEU A 593 -5.66 9.55 -24.07
C LEU A 593 -6.14 8.15 -24.43
N VAL A 594 -7.44 7.83 -24.29
CA VAL A 594 -7.97 6.51 -24.65
C VAL A 594 -7.73 6.20 -26.13
N ARG A 595 -7.95 7.17 -27.02
CA ARG A 595 -7.70 7.05 -28.46
C ARG A 595 -6.24 6.79 -28.82
N ARG A 596 -5.29 7.21 -27.97
CA ARG A 596 -3.86 6.93 -28.16
C ARG A 596 -3.46 5.54 -27.69
N MET A 597 -4.18 4.98 -26.72
CA MET A 597 -3.82 3.74 -26.03
C MET A 597 -4.49 2.50 -26.64
N TRP A 598 -5.81 2.49 -26.78
CA TRP A 598 -6.57 1.27 -27.01
C TRP A 598 -6.98 1.09 -28.47
N LYS A 599 -5.98 0.83 -29.32
CA LYS A 599 -6.24 0.30 -30.68
C LYS A 599 -6.69 -1.15 -30.64
N THR A 600 -6.18 -1.90 -29.67
CA THR A 600 -6.56 -3.27 -29.36
C THR A 600 -6.80 -3.36 -27.85
N LEU A 601 -7.82 -4.11 -27.45
CA LEU A 601 -8.14 -4.37 -26.06
C LEU A 601 -8.18 -5.88 -25.84
N ARG A 602 -7.51 -6.36 -24.80
CA ARG A 602 -7.53 -7.77 -24.43
C ARG A 602 -8.74 -8.05 -23.55
N LEU A 603 -9.49 -9.11 -23.83
CA LEU A 603 -10.67 -9.52 -23.07
C LEU A 603 -10.49 -10.93 -22.47
N PRO A 604 -10.68 -11.12 -21.15
CA PRO A 604 -10.87 -10.08 -20.11
C PRO A 604 -9.66 -9.14 -20.04
N TYR A 605 -9.86 -7.92 -19.51
CA TYR A 605 -8.81 -6.90 -19.43
C TYR A 605 -7.53 -7.41 -18.78
N GLY A 606 -6.38 -7.20 -19.44
CA GLY A 606 -5.04 -7.64 -18.99
C GLY A 606 -4.28 -8.38 -20.10
N ALA A 607 -3.01 -8.76 -19.89
CA ALA A 607 -2.22 -9.46 -20.92
C ALA A 607 -2.70 -10.89 -21.22
N THR A 608 -3.52 -11.51 -20.38
CA THR A 608 -4.01 -12.87 -20.61
C THR A 608 -5.26 -12.95 -21.48
N GLY A 609 -5.94 -11.81 -21.69
CA GLY A 609 -7.12 -11.76 -22.54
C GLY A 609 -6.78 -11.88 -24.03
N GLU A 610 -7.75 -12.33 -24.80
CA GLU A 610 -7.62 -12.39 -26.26
C GLU A 610 -7.65 -10.97 -26.82
N ALA A 611 -6.66 -10.63 -27.64
CA ALA A 611 -6.57 -9.31 -28.25
C ALA A 611 -7.68 -9.13 -29.29
N ARG A 612 -8.51 -8.12 -29.08
CA ARG A 612 -9.57 -7.72 -30.00
C ARG A 612 -9.32 -6.29 -30.47
N GLU A 613 -9.50 -6.05 -31.76
CA GLU A 613 -9.39 -4.70 -32.33
C GLU A 613 -10.53 -3.81 -31.80
N VAL A 614 -10.22 -2.56 -31.48
CA VAL A 614 -11.19 -1.56 -31.07
C VAL A 614 -11.54 -0.70 -32.28
N ALA A 615 -12.76 -0.85 -32.78
CA ALA A 615 -13.26 -0.10 -33.93
C ALA A 615 -13.64 1.34 -33.55
N ASP A 616 -14.22 1.53 -32.36
CA ASP A 616 -14.61 2.84 -31.88
C ASP A 616 -14.60 2.91 -30.34
N PHE A 617 -14.44 4.14 -29.84
CA PHE A 617 -14.43 4.46 -28.42
C PHE A 617 -15.46 5.54 -28.10
N LYS A 618 -16.23 5.29 -27.04
CA LYS A 618 -17.17 6.24 -26.43
C LYS A 618 -16.75 6.60 -25.01
N LEU A 619 -17.08 7.81 -24.58
CA LEU A 619 -16.90 8.27 -23.21
C LEU A 619 -18.27 8.69 -22.67
N ASN A 620 -18.76 8.01 -21.64
CA ASN A 620 -20.05 8.30 -21.04
C ASN A 620 -19.89 8.77 -19.59
N PHE A 621 -20.60 9.84 -19.25
CA PHE A 621 -20.68 10.34 -17.88
C PHE A 621 -22.03 10.01 -17.29
N LEU A 622 -22.02 9.24 -16.21
CA LEU A 622 -23.24 8.78 -15.55
C LEU A 622 -23.52 9.71 -14.37
N TYR A 623 -24.58 10.49 -14.50
CA TYR A 623 -25.15 11.31 -13.45
C TYR A 623 -26.47 10.70 -12.99
N THR A 624 -27.02 11.19 -11.89
CA THR A 624 -28.35 10.77 -11.39
C THR A 624 -29.49 11.08 -12.36
N ALA A 625 -29.31 12.05 -13.27
CA ALA A 625 -30.32 12.46 -14.25
C ALA A 625 -30.23 11.71 -15.59
N GLY A 626 -29.11 11.05 -15.88
CA GLY A 626 -28.90 10.37 -17.16
C GLY A 626 -27.44 10.06 -17.46
N ALA A 627 -27.22 9.29 -18.54
CA ALA A 627 -25.92 9.10 -19.16
C ALA A 627 -25.71 10.15 -20.26
N TYR A 628 -24.57 10.84 -20.23
CA TYR A 628 -24.26 11.91 -21.17
C TYR A 628 -22.96 11.61 -21.90
N GLN A 629 -23.00 11.71 -23.23
CA GLN A 629 -21.86 11.50 -24.09
C GLN A 629 -21.45 12.84 -24.75
N PRO A 630 -20.27 13.41 -24.44
CA PRO A 630 -19.80 14.64 -25.06
C PRO A 630 -19.44 14.40 -26.54
N GLN A 631 -19.69 15.40 -27.39
CA GLN A 631 -19.36 15.33 -28.81
C GLN A 631 -18.10 16.14 -29.10
N LEU A 632 -16.94 15.47 -28.98
CA LEU A 632 -15.64 16.09 -29.27
C LEU A 632 -15.25 15.82 -30.72
N ASN A 633 -14.93 16.87 -31.47
CA ASN A 633 -14.39 16.78 -32.83
C ASN A 633 -12.87 16.98 -32.83
N ASP A 634 -12.23 16.73 -33.98
CA ASP A 634 -10.77 16.77 -34.11
C ASP A 634 -10.17 18.16 -33.87
N TRP A 635 -10.92 19.23 -34.22
CA TRP A 635 -10.51 20.60 -33.93
C TRP A 635 -10.46 20.89 -32.43
N SER A 636 -11.46 20.42 -31.68
CA SER A 636 -11.49 20.52 -30.21
C SER A 636 -10.33 19.76 -29.58
N ARG A 637 -10.02 18.56 -30.08
CA ARG A 637 -8.89 17.74 -29.62
C ARG A 637 -7.54 18.42 -29.86
N LEU A 638 -7.33 18.98 -31.05
CA LEU A 638 -6.11 19.70 -31.40
C LEU A 638 -5.90 20.93 -30.50
N LYS A 639 -6.97 21.70 -30.28
CA LYS A 639 -6.95 22.86 -29.36
C LYS A 639 -6.62 22.41 -27.94
N PHE A 640 -7.20 21.31 -27.47
CA PHE A 640 -6.93 20.78 -26.14
C PHE A 640 -5.52 20.26 -25.98
N ASP A 641 -4.94 19.52 -26.94
CA ASP A 641 -3.54 19.06 -26.82
C ASP A 641 -2.55 20.23 -26.71
N LYS A 642 -2.80 21.33 -27.45
CA LYS A 642 -2.03 22.57 -27.31
C LYS A 642 -2.22 23.21 -25.94
N PHE A 643 -3.46 23.29 -25.44
CA PHE A 643 -3.75 23.78 -24.10
C PHE A 643 -3.05 22.94 -23.03
N LEU A 644 -3.16 21.62 -23.10
CA LEU A 644 -2.58 20.66 -22.18
C LEU A 644 -1.05 20.81 -22.13
N LYS A 645 -0.39 20.90 -23.28
CA LYS A 645 1.05 21.19 -23.38
C LYS A 645 1.42 22.48 -22.63
N ASN A 646 0.65 23.56 -22.81
CA ASN A 646 0.90 24.82 -22.13
C ASN A 646 0.70 24.73 -20.61
N VAL A 647 -0.35 24.04 -20.16
CA VAL A 647 -0.61 23.83 -18.73
C VAL A 647 0.48 23.01 -18.08
N MET A 648 0.89 21.89 -18.70
CA MET A 648 1.98 21.05 -18.20
C MET A 648 3.30 21.83 -18.11
N ASN A 649 3.62 22.65 -19.11
CA ASN A 649 4.78 23.55 -19.06
C ASN A 649 4.71 24.55 -17.89
N ARG A 650 3.53 25.11 -17.61
CA ARG A 650 3.34 26.03 -16.47
C ARG A 650 3.50 25.31 -15.13
N ILE A 651 2.94 24.11 -14.99
CA ILE A 651 3.13 23.28 -13.78
C ILE A 651 4.61 22.98 -13.57
N ARG A 652 5.33 22.61 -14.62
CA ARG A 652 6.77 22.32 -14.58
C ARG A 652 7.58 23.52 -14.10
N LYS A 653 7.31 24.72 -14.64
CA LYS A 653 7.95 25.97 -14.22
C LYS A 653 7.70 26.30 -12.74
N GLN A 654 6.49 26.10 -12.24
CA GLN A 654 6.19 26.33 -10.82
C GLN A 654 6.79 25.28 -9.88
N SER A 655 7.05 24.07 -10.39
CA SER A 655 7.59 22.96 -9.58
C SER A 655 9.12 22.93 -9.55
N ALA A 656 9.80 23.73 -10.39
CA ALA A 656 11.25 23.84 -10.37
C ALA A 656 11.71 24.52 -9.07
N PRO A 657 12.76 24.01 -8.39
CA PRO A 657 13.35 24.75 -7.29
C PRO A 657 13.80 26.14 -7.80
N PRO A 658 13.67 27.20 -6.99
CA PRO A 658 14.15 28.51 -7.40
C PRO A 658 15.62 28.37 -7.79
N GLU A 659 15.94 28.64 -9.05
CA GLU A 659 17.32 28.81 -9.47
C GLU A 659 17.93 29.84 -8.52
N LYS A 660 19.03 29.46 -7.87
CA LYS A 660 19.77 30.37 -7.00
C LYS A 660 20.16 31.58 -7.85
N ALA A 661 19.50 32.70 -7.59
CA ALA A 661 19.94 34.03 -8.03
C ALA A 661 21.27 34.38 -7.36
#